data_AF-A0A6I1VTX2-F1
#
_entry.id   AF-A0A6I1VTX2-F1
#
_cell.length_a   1.000
_cell.length_b   1.000
_cell.length_c   1.000
_cell.angle_alpha   90.00
_cell.angle_beta   90.00
_cell.angle_gamma   90.00
#
_symmetry.space_group_name_H-M   'P 1'
#
loop_
_entity.id
_entity.type
_entity.pdbx_description
1 polymer ?
#
loop_
_entity_poly.entity_id
_entity_poly.type
_entity_poly.pdbx_seq_one_letter_code
_entity_poly.pdbx_strand_id
1 'polypeptide(L)'
;MNHPPTCADWAKRYIDAFDLALVAIEPGKKAPKGKAWNKAGGYFSDADQATAFWLKHPHHNMGVVLGPSQLCSLDVDDVQWTRQVLSDQLGVDLDHLALTCPTVVGNPQRMRLLFRVPVGIELGRHALAWPNQKDPDGSLFKSVVQLLKAAEASADQSAVATLKAQAEALKRFIVFEFRAGLVQDVLPPSIHPGTGKPYVWKTPPSIEGFPVLIPQLLNAWKNWDLFKRDAEMACPWWVKTKPSLKTRASRVEGASPSVIEQFNHAHNVESLLSSHGYTQHGQRWLCPQSSTGLPGVSVTDGKVYSHHGADPLANGHQNDAFAVYCLLQHGGDVSKAVKAAACLLGLNEKSASKTCTPSKSLKPVPVEPGTDWKSCLRRTEDNALRAELTNAYLILKHAPEWQGVLAFNEFSCRIEKLKLPPVFGGEVGPWLDVDAGKTLVWLQMVWNLRLRSSLVVEEAAQLVACDARFHPVREWLERLPPWDGQPRLPHLLPTVFGTEDNDYTRHIGQSLLVSSVARVMQPGCKVDEMVVLEGGQGLGKSTCIAELFGFDWYLETSEPPTTKDFYVTMQGHTVVEIGEMQSFSKADINQVKMAITRRDDKYRAPYERHGESHPRQCVFIGTTNADTYLSDPTGARRFLPVLVHKADVEYIRQWRKELWAEALHLYTTGFQWWDYPQDIAREEQDARYVEDPWEEIIINYLEGQAPQAHYPDGLWGPINEVTTMTLLKNALQMDIAKMNKPEQRRVAEILRRLGWLKSRQKRVPGTLKRIRPYLRPEAERSAA
;
A
#
# COMPACT_ATOMS: atom_id res chain seq x y z
N MET A 1 -6.83 -63.17 -11.21
CA MET A 1 -6.68 -62.27 -12.37
C MET A 1 -6.79 -60.84 -11.82
N ASN A 2 -5.68 -60.11 -11.70
CA ASN A 2 -5.72 -58.73 -11.21
C ASN A 2 -6.20 -57.83 -12.33
N HIS A 3 -7.49 -57.47 -12.32
CA HIS A 3 -7.99 -56.39 -13.17
C HIS A 3 -7.33 -55.07 -12.77
N PRO A 4 -7.00 -54.18 -13.72
CA PRO A 4 -6.49 -52.86 -13.40
C PRO A 4 -7.53 -52.10 -12.55
N PRO A 5 -7.12 -51.33 -11.53
CA PRO A 5 -8.05 -50.63 -10.64
C PRO A 5 -8.93 -49.65 -11.42
N THR A 6 -10.23 -49.74 -11.18
CA THR A 6 -11.26 -48.88 -11.78
C THR A 6 -11.25 -47.48 -11.14
N CYS A 7 -11.97 -46.52 -11.73
CA CYS A 7 -12.18 -45.20 -11.11
C CYS A 7 -12.81 -45.31 -9.71
N ALA A 8 -13.69 -46.29 -9.49
CA ALA A 8 -14.30 -46.53 -8.18
C ALA A 8 -13.27 -47.04 -7.15
N ASP A 9 -12.38 -47.95 -7.56
CA ASP A 9 -11.29 -48.45 -6.71
C ASP A 9 -10.33 -47.32 -6.31
N TRP A 10 -10.02 -46.42 -7.26
CA TRP A 10 -9.22 -45.23 -6.98
C TRP A 10 -9.92 -44.24 -6.06
N ALA A 11 -11.23 -44.00 -6.25
CA ALA A 11 -12.01 -43.10 -5.41
C ALA A 11 -11.98 -43.57 -3.95
N LYS A 12 -12.26 -44.86 -3.73
CA LYS A 12 -12.18 -45.51 -2.42
C LYS A 12 -10.80 -45.33 -1.80
N ARG A 13 -9.75 -45.66 -2.56
CA ARG A 13 -8.36 -45.55 -2.08
C ARG A 13 -7.99 -44.13 -1.67
N TYR A 14 -8.36 -43.12 -2.45
CA TYR A 14 -8.02 -41.73 -2.12
C TYR A 14 -8.67 -41.25 -0.83
N ILE A 15 -9.90 -41.68 -0.56
CA ILE A 15 -10.61 -41.32 0.67
C ILE A 15 -10.05 -42.14 1.85
N ASP A 16 -10.04 -43.47 1.74
CA ASP A 16 -9.66 -44.36 2.85
C ASP A 16 -8.19 -44.21 3.26
N ALA A 17 -7.27 -44.11 2.30
CA ALA A 17 -5.84 -44.08 2.59
C ALA A 17 -5.30 -42.67 2.84
N PHE A 18 -5.94 -41.64 2.28
CA PHE A 18 -5.38 -40.29 2.26
C PHE A 18 -6.34 -39.19 2.72
N ASP A 19 -7.57 -39.52 3.13
CA ASP A 19 -8.55 -38.56 3.65
C ASP A 19 -8.78 -37.37 2.68
N LEU A 20 -9.01 -37.69 1.40
CA LEU A 20 -9.21 -36.70 0.36
C LEU A 20 -10.70 -36.42 0.13
N ALA A 21 -11.05 -35.16 -0.11
CA ALA A 21 -12.36 -34.75 -0.57
C ALA A 21 -12.40 -34.75 -2.11
N LEU A 22 -13.13 -35.69 -2.70
CA LEU A 22 -13.18 -35.89 -4.16
C LEU A 22 -14.37 -35.20 -4.80
N VAL A 23 -14.19 -34.65 -6.00
CA VAL A 23 -15.25 -34.02 -6.78
C VAL A 23 -15.33 -34.64 -8.17
N ALA A 24 -16.55 -34.91 -8.64
CA ALA A 24 -16.78 -35.43 -9.98
C ALA A 24 -16.61 -34.34 -11.04
N ILE A 25 -15.94 -34.68 -12.14
CA ILE A 25 -15.73 -33.79 -13.28
C ILE A 25 -16.34 -34.48 -14.50
N GLU A 26 -17.19 -33.76 -15.23
CA GLU A 26 -17.80 -34.28 -16.46
C GLU A 26 -16.73 -34.76 -17.47
N PRO A 27 -17.00 -35.85 -18.20
CA PRO A 27 -16.09 -36.34 -19.24
C PRO A 27 -15.68 -35.23 -20.22
N GLY A 28 -14.39 -35.15 -20.55
CA GLY A 28 -13.86 -34.12 -21.45
C GLY A 28 -13.75 -32.71 -20.84
N LYS A 29 -14.00 -32.53 -19.54
CA LYS A 29 -13.80 -31.27 -18.82
C LYS A 29 -12.58 -31.31 -17.90
N LYS A 30 -12.01 -30.13 -17.60
CA LYS A 30 -10.86 -29.93 -16.71
C LYS A 30 -11.23 -29.53 -15.28
N ALA A 31 -12.49 -29.19 -15.03
CA ALA A 31 -12.99 -28.72 -13.74
C ALA A 31 -14.50 -29.05 -13.63
N PRO A 32 -15.03 -29.20 -12.41
CA PRO A 32 -16.46 -29.41 -12.18
C PRO A 32 -17.28 -28.20 -12.65
N LYS A 33 -18.48 -28.45 -13.17
CA LYS A 33 -19.43 -27.40 -13.57
C LYS A 33 -20.45 -27.12 -12.47
N GLY A 34 -21.03 -25.92 -12.49
CA GLY A 34 -22.06 -25.51 -11.53
C GLY A 34 -21.51 -24.80 -10.30
N LYS A 35 -22.42 -24.34 -9.43
CA LYS A 35 -22.08 -23.69 -8.16
C LYS A 35 -22.07 -24.74 -7.03
N ALA A 36 -21.29 -24.50 -5.98
CA ALA A 36 -21.24 -25.29 -4.73
C ALA A 36 -20.51 -26.64 -4.75
N TRP A 37 -19.85 -27.06 -5.84
CA TRP A 37 -19.00 -28.26 -5.86
C TRP A 37 -17.84 -28.22 -4.83
N ASN A 38 -17.42 -27.02 -4.42
CA ASN A 38 -16.39 -26.78 -3.41
C ASN A 38 -16.94 -26.53 -1.99
N LYS A 39 -18.25 -26.70 -1.77
CA LYS A 39 -18.90 -26.57 -0.45
C LYS A 39 -19.18 -27.95 0.12
N ALA A 40 -19.34 -28.04 1.44
CA ALA A 40 -19.74 -29.29 2.10
C ALA A 40 -21.02 -29.86 1.45
N GLY A 41 -20.98 -31.15 1.10
CA GLY A 41 -22.04 -31.84 0.34
C GLY A 41 -21.92 -31.75 -1.19
N GLY A 42 -21.00 -30.92 -1.71
CA GLY A 42 -20.68 -30.83 -3.15
C GLY A 42 -19.51 -31.72 -3.61
N TYR A 43 -18.84 -32.37 -2.67
CA TYR A 43 -17.74 -33.32 -2.86
C TYR A 43 -17.95 -34.55 -1.97
N PHE A 44 -17.34 -35.67 -2.34
CA PHE A 44 -17.36 -36.93 -1.62
C PHE A 44 -16.21 -36.97 -0.62
N SER A 45 -16.54 -37.13 0.66
CA SER A 45 -15.59 -37.45 1.75
C SER A 45 -15.85 -38.82 2.36
N ASP A 46 -16.85 -39.53 1.85
CA ASP A 46 -17.22 -40.89 2.26
C ASP A 46 -16.89 -41.86 1.12
N ALA A 47 -16.12 -42.89 1.45
CA ALA A 47 -15.57 -43.82 0.46
C ALA A 47 -16.64 -44.65 -0.24
N ASP A 48 -17.69 -45.05 0.47
CA ASP A 48 -18.77 -45.85 -0.09
C ASP A 48 -19.65 -45.03 -1.03
N GLN A 49 -19.96 -43.78 -0.68
CA GLN A 49 -20.67 -42.84 -1.56
C GLN A 49 -19.87 -42.52 -2.82
N ALA A 50 -18.56 -42.28 -2.69
CA ALA A 50 -17.69 -42.06 -3.84
C ALA A 50 -17.66 -43.31 -4.74
N THR A 51 -17.45 -44.49 -4.16
CA THR A 51 -17.43 -45.77 -4.89
C THR A 51 -18.74 -45.97 -5.67
N ALA A 52 -19.89 -45.78 -5.02
CA ALA A 52 -21.20 -45.91 -5.66
C ALA A 52 -21.36 -44.94 -6.85
N PHE A 53 -20.87 -43.70 -6.71
CA PHE A 53 -20.91 -42.73 -7.80
C PHE A 53 -20.06 -43.17 -9.00
N TRP A 54 -18.78 -43.52 -8.80
CA TRP A 54 -17.88 -43.88 -9.90
C TRP A 54 -18.16 -45.26 -10.49
N LEU A 55 -18.85 -46.17 -9.77
CA LEU A 55 -19.40 -47.40 -10.36
C LEU A 55 -20.53 -47.09 -11.37
N LYS A 56 -21.40 -46.13 -11.05
CA LYS A 56 -22.49 -45.70 -11.94
C LYS A 56 -21.98 -44.80 -13.07
N HIS A 57 -20.89 -44.07 -12.83
CA HIS A 57 -20.34 -43.07 -13.74
C HIS A 57 -18.84 -43.29 -14.03
N PRO A 58 -18.47 -44.43 -14.64
CA PRO A 58 -17.06 -44.85 -14.78
C PRO A 58 -16.19 -43.91 -15.62
N HIS A 59 -16.80 -43.12 -16.51
CA HIS A 59 -16.10 -42.20 -17.40
C HIS A 59 -15.94 -40.78 -16.84
N HIS A 60 -16.48 -40.48 -15.65
CA HIS A 60 -16.27 -39.17 -15.04
C HIS A 60 -14.85 -39.02 -14.52
N ASN A 61 -14.26 -37.87 -14.82
CA ASN A 61 -12.97 -37.49 -14.25
C ASN A 61 -13.12 -37.23 -12.75
N MET A 62 -12.00 -37.31 -12.04
CA MET A 62 -11.90 -37.17 -10.60
C MET A 62 -11.02 -35.99 -10.25
N GLY A 63 -11.60 -35.04 -9.53
CA GLY A 63 -10.87 -33.95 -8.90
C GLY A 63 -10.72 -34.18 -7.40
N VAL A 64 -9.75 -33.50 -6.81
CA VAL A 64 -9.61 -33.32 -5.35
C VAL A 64 -9.85 -31.85 -5.02
N VAL A 65 -10.67 -31.58 -4.01
CA VAL A 65 -10.86 -30.23 -3.48
C VAL A 65 -9.79 -29.99 -2.42
N LEU A 66 -8.89 -29.03 -2.69
CA LEU A 66 -7.64 -28.90 -1.93
C LEU A 66 -7.86 -28.56 -0.45
N GLY A 67 -8.71 -27.57 -0.16
CA GLY A 67 -8.99 -27.08 1.19
C GLY A 67 -9.53 -28.16 2.14
N PRO A 68 -10.68 -28.80 1.83
CA PRO A 68 -11.22 -29.88 2.65
C PRO A 68 -10.29 -31.08 2.78
N SER A 69 -9.44 -31.32 1.77
CA SER A 69 -8.41 -32.38 1.80
C SER A 69 -7.14 -31.98 2.56
N GLN A 70 -7.05 -30.76 3.08
CA GLN A 70 -5.81 -30.16 3.61
C GLN A 70 -4.60 -30.36 2.70
N LEU A 71 -4.82 -30.23 1.39
CA LEU A 71 -3.78 -30.30 0.37
C LEU A 71 -3.51 -28.90 -0.20
N CYS A 72 -2.29 -28.73 -0.70
CA CYS A 72 -1.90 -27.67 -1.60
C CYS A 72 -1.06 -28.25 -2.72
N SER A 73 -0.98 -27.55 -3.85
CA SER A 73 -0.19 -27.99 -4.98
C SER A 73 0.66 -26.89 -5.61
N LEU A 74 1.80 -27.30 -6.16
CA LEU A 74 2.59 -26.55 -7.11
C LEU A 74 2.24 -27.06 -8.51
N ASP A 75 1.50 -26.26 -9.27
CA ASP A 75 1.09 -26.54 -10.65
C ASP A 75 2.12 -25.95 -11.61
N VAL A 76 2.91 -26.78 -12.27
CA VAL A 76 4.03 -26.38 -13.12
C VAL A 76 3.57 -26.38 -14.58
N ASP A 77 3.35 -25.18 -15.12
CA ASP A 77 2.93 -24.97 -16.50
C ASP A 77 4.12 -24.85 -17.47
N ASP A 78 5.23 -24.28 -17.02
CA ASP A 78 6.51 -24.24 -17.73
C ASP A 78 7.64 -24.80 -16.85
N VAL A 79 8.09 -26.01 -17.16
CA VAL A 79 9.07 -26.75 -16.36
C VAL A 79 10.44 -26.07 -16.37
N GLN A 80 10.85 -25.51 -17.50
CA GLN A 80 12.17 -24.88 -17.62
C GLN A 80 12.26 -23.66 -16.71
N TRP A 81 11.28 -22.75 -16.82
CA TRP A 81 11.32 -21.50 -16.07
C TRP A 81 10.94 -21.68 -14.61
N THR A 82 10.10 -22.67 -14.28
CA THR A 82 9.84 -23.03 -12.88
C THR A 82 11.10 -23.57 -12.22
N ARG A 83 11.87 -24.43 -12.90
CA ARG A 83 13.17 -24.93 -12.40
C ARG A 83 14.11 -23.77 -12.08
N GLN A 84 14.24 -22.82 -13.01
CA GLN A 84 15.09 -21.65 -12.80
C GLN A 84 14.62 -20.81 -11.61
N VAL A 85 13.33 -20.43 -11.56
CA VAL A 85 12.81 -19.58 -10.48
C VAL A 85 12.96 -20.25 -9.12
N LEU A 86 12.62 -21.53 -8.99
CA LEU A 86 12.73 -22.23 -7.71
C LEU A 86 14.19 -22.42 -7.27
N SER A 87 15.08 -22.70 -8.22
CA SER A 87 16.53 -22.79 -7.96
C SER A 87 17.10 -21.43 -7.52
N ASP A 88 16.91 -20.39 -8.33
CA ASP A 88 17.53 -19.08 -8.12
C ASP A 88 16.98 -18.36 -6.89
N GLN A 89 15.66 -18.46 -6.67
CA GLN A 89 14.98 -17.69 -5.62
C GLN A 89 14.84 -18.44 -4.30
N LEU A 90 14.73 -19.78 -4.34
CA LEU A 90 14.44 -20.59 -3.16
C LEU A 90 15.50 -21.67 -2.87
N GLY A 91 16.47 -21.89 -3.77
CA GLY A 91 17.42 -23.00 -3.65
C GLY A 91 16.75 -24.36 -3.76
N VAL A 92 15.59 -24.43 -4.41
CA VAL A 92 14.76 -25.63 -4.50
C VAL A 92 14.98 -26.31 -5.86
N ASP A 93 15.42 -27.57 -5.81
CA ASP A 93 15.53 -28.41 -6.99
C ASP A 93 14.16 -29.01 -7.36
N LEU A 94 13.57 -28.50 -8.43
CA LEU A 94 12.26 -28.96 -8.93
C LEU A 94 12.28 -30.42 -9.37
N ASP A 95 13.37 -30.89 -10.01
CA ASP A 95 13.43 -32.26 -10.52
C ASP A 95 13.57 -33.24 -9.36
N HIS A 96 14.34 -32.89 -8.33
CA HIS A 96 14.40 -33.67 -7.09
C HIS A 96 13.05 -33.72 -6.37
N LEU A 97 12.33 -32.60 -6.28
CA LEU A 97 10.97 -32.59 -5.73
C LEU A 97 10.02 -33.47 -6.55
N ALA A 98 10.08 -33.42 -7.87
CA ALA A 98 9.23 -34.25 -8.72
C ALA A 98 9.52 -35.76 -8.58
N LEU A 99 10.76 -36.13 -8.19
CA LEU A 99 11.14 -37.52 -7.92
C LEU A 99 10.75 -38.00 -6.52
N THR A 100 10.69 -37.10 -5.54
CA THR A 100 10.47 -37.46 -4.13
C THR A 100 9.06 -37.17 -3.63
N CYS A 101 8.35 -36.24 -4.26
CA CYS A 101 7.02 -35.81 -3.84
C CYS A 101 5.93 -36.34 -4.79
N PRO A 102 4.70 -36.55 -4.29
CA PRO A 102 3.58 -37.02 -5.11
C PRO A 102 3.33 -36.08 -6.29
N THR A 103 3.53 -36.61 -7.51
CA THR A 103 3.55 -35.82 -8.74
C THR A 103 2.60 -36.39 -9.78
N VAL A 104 1.62 -35.60 -10.20
CA VAL A 104 0.63 -35.93 -11.23
C VAL A 104 1.06 -35.34 -12.58
N VAL A 105 0.95 -36.14 -13.64
CA VAL A 105 1.25 -35.74 -15.02
C VAL A 105 0.11 -36.17 -15.95
N GLY A 106 -0.46 -35.23 -16.70
CA GLY A 106 -1.44 -35.52 -17.77
C GLY A 106 -1.03 -34.95 -19.14
N ASN A 107 -0.23 -33.89 -19.15
CA ASN A 107 0.55 -33.45 -20.28
C ASN A 107 2.03 -33.68 -19.91
N PRO A 108 2.82 -34.44 -20.69
CA PRO A 108 4.23 -34.72 -20.38
C PRO A 108 5.11 -33.46 -20.20
N GLN A 109 4.70 -32.32 -20.73
CA GLN A 109 5.41 -31.04 -20.60
C GLN A 109 5.04 -30.27 -19.31
N ARG A 110 4.11 -30.78 -18.51
CA ARG A 110 3.62 -30.14 -17.27
C ARG A 110 3.62 -31.14 -16.14
N MET A 111 3.67 -30.66 -14.92
CA MET A 111 3.58 -31.53 -13.75
C MET A 111 2.92 -30.81 -12.60
N ARG A 112 2.32 -31.56 -11.69
CA ARG A 112 1.73 -31.01 -10.48
C ARG A 112 2.22 -31.79 -9.27
N LEU A 113 2.83 -31.09 -8.33
CA LEU A 113 3.32 -31.66 -7.08
C LEU A 113 2.31 -31.37 -5.98
N LEU A 114 1.94 -32.37 -5.17
CA LEU A 114 0.95 -32.23 -4.10
C LEU A 114 1.60 -32.41 -2.72
N PHE A 115 1.15 -31.59 -1.77
CA PHE A 115 1.66 -31.55 -0.40
C PHE A 115 0.50 -31.40 0.59
N ARG A 116 0.70 -31.83 1.83
CA ARG A 116 -0.15 -31.44 2.97
C ARG A 116 0.11 -29.99 3.34
N VAL A 117 -0.97 -29.26 3.63
CA VAL A 117 -0.88 -27.94 4.26
C VAL A 117 -0.44 -28.13 5.71
N PRO A 118 0.55 -27.36 6.21
CA PRO A 118 0.92 -27.45 7.62
C PRO A 118 -0.24 -27.06 8.54
N VAL A 119 -0.31 -27.69 9.71
CA VAL A 119 -1.41 -27.51 10.67
C VAL A 119 -1.57 -26.03 11.07
N GLY A 120 -2.80 -25.53 11.05
CA GLY A 120 -3.14 -24.17 11.46
C GLY A 120 -2.78 -23.09 10.45
N ILE A 121 -2.40 -23.46 9.22
CA ILE A 121 -2.09 -22.52 8.15
C ILE A 121 -3.21 -22.56 7.10
N GLU A 122 -3.72 -21.38 6.75
CA GLU A 122 -4.58 -21.19 5.58
C GLU A 122 -3.75 -20.63 4.42
N LEU A 123 -3.86 -21.25 3.24
CA LEU A 123 -3.15 -20.86 2.02
C LEU A 123 -4.14 -20.54 0.90
N GLY A 124 -3.85 -19.49 0.14
CA GLY A 124 -4.63 -19.04 -1.02
C GLY A 124 -4.08 -19.54 -2.36
N ARG A 125 -4.59 -18.99 -3.46
CA ARG A 125 -4.07 -19.24 -4.81
C ARG A 125 -3.19 -18.08 -5.28
N HIS A 126 -2.02 -18.41 -5.83
CA HIS A 126 -1.11 -17.46 -6.47
C HIS A 126 -0.61 -18.00 -7.81
N ALA A 127 -0.35 -17.10 -8.76
CA ALA A 127 0.13 -17.48 -10.09
C ALA A 127 1.26 -16.54 -10.53
N LEU A 128 2.38 -17.13 -10.98
CA LEU A 128 3.47 -16.39 -11.60
C LEU A 128 3.30 -16.41 -13.12
N ALA A 129 3.15 -15.22 -13.72
CA ALA A 129 3.00 -15.08 -15.17
C ALA A 129 4.08 -14.18 -15.75
N TRP A 130 4.81 -14.67 -16.75
CA TRP A 130 5.87 -13.92 -17.41
C TRP A 130 5.44 -13.32 -18.74
N PRO A 131 6.07 -12.20 -19.17
CA PRO A 131 5.83 -11.65 -20.49
C PRO A 131 6.23 -12.65 -21.58
N ASN A 132 5.57 -12.59 -22.72
CA ASN A 132 5.95 -13.39 -23.87
C ASN A 132 7.32 -12.91 -24.37
N GLN A 133 8.22 -13.82 -24.75
CA GLN A 133 9.54 -13.45 -25.25
C GLN A 133 9.48 -12.57 -26.51
N LYS A 134 8.42 -12.73 -27.33
CA LYS A 134 8.18 -11.90 -28.53
C LYS A 134 7.56 -10.55 -28.21
N ASP A 135 7.07 -10.35 -26.98
CA ASP A 135 6.47 -9.09 -26.54
C ASP A 135 6.84 -8.79 -25.07
N PRO A 136 8.14 -8.50 -24.80
CA PRO A 136 8.63 -8.35 -23.43
C PRO A 136 7.99 -7.22 -22.62
N ASP A 137 7.53 -6.15 -23.29
CA ASP A 137 6.87 -4.99 -22.69
C ASP A 137 5.33 -5.02 -22.77
N GLY A 138 4.76 -6.02 -23.48
CA GLY A 138 3.32 -6.21 -23.64
C GLY A 138 2.66 -5.25 -24.64
N SER A 139 3.44 -4.47 -25.39
CA SER A 139 2.94 -3.45 -26.30
C SER A 139 2.25 -4.04 -27.53
N LEU A 140 2.79 -5.13 -28.08
CA LEU A 140 2.24 -5.79 -29.27
C LEU A 140 0.93 -6.51 -28.96
N PHE A 141 0.83 -7.17 -27.81
CA PHE A 141 -0.41 -7.80 -27.38
C PHE A 141 -1.52 -6.76 -27.19
N LYS A 142 -1.21 -5.59 -26.61
CA LYS A 142 -2.17 -4.49 -26.45
C LYS A 142 -2.68 -3.96 -27.79
N SER A 143 -1.80 -3.76 -28.77
CA SER A 143 -2.19 -3.26 -30.10
C SER A 143 -3.05 -4.27 -30.86
N VAL A 144 -2.69 -5.56 -30.84
CA VAL A 144 -3.48 -6.63 -31.47
C VAL A 144 -4.87 -6.75 -30.82
N VAL A 145 -4.97 -6.61 -29.49
CA VAL A 145 -6.29 -6.61 -28.81
C VAL A 145 -7.14 -5.39 -29.19
N GLN A 146 -6.55 -4.22 -29.41
CA GLN A 146 -7.27 -3.05 -29.91
C GLN A 146 -7.79 -3.27 -31.33
N LEU A 147 -6.95 -3.80 -32.22
CA LEU A 147 -7.35 -4.16 -33.58
C LEU A 147 -8.44 -5.24 -33.57
N LEU A 148 -8.36 -6.22 -32.67
CA LEU A 148 -9.37 -7.27 -32.53
C LEU A 148 -10.72 -6.68 -32.14
N LYS A 149 -10.76 -5.76 -31.17
CA LYS A 149 -12.00 -5.07 -30.78
C LYS A 149 -12.59 -4.26 -31.94
N ALA A 150 -11.75 -3.59 -32.73
CA ALA A 150 -12.21 -2.87 -33.91
C ALA A 150 -12.78 -3.82 -34.99
N ALA A 151 -12.14 -4.96 -35.23
CA ALA A 151 -12.60 -5.98 -36.17
C ALA A 151 -13.90 -6.68 -35.72
N GLU A 152 -14.06 -6.92 -34.41
CA GLU A 152 -15.32 -7.44 -33.84
C GLU A 152 -16.46 -6.42 -33.98
N ALA A 153 -16.17 -5.11 -33.85
CA ALA A 153 -17.15 -4.05 -34.05
C ALA A 153 -17.55 -3.87 -35.53
N SER A 154 -16.66 -4.13 -36.49
CA SER A 154 -16.95 -4.10 -37.92
C SER A 154 -17.49 -5.43 -38.48
N ALA A 155 -17.73 -6.42 -37.62
CA ALA A 155 -18.20 -7.78 -37.99
C ALA A 155 -17.33 -8.52 -39.03
N ASP A 156 -16.03 -8.20 -39.12
CA ASP A 156 -15.10 -8.88 -40.03
C ASP A 156 -14.59 -10.19 -39.40
N GLN A 157 -15.29 -11.28 -39.70
CA GLN A 157 -14.98 -12.60 -39.12
C GLN A 157 -13.59 -13.14 -39.51
N SER A 158 -13.06 -12.76 -40.67
CA SER A 158 -11.75 -13.20 -41.14
C SER A 158 -10.64 -12.51 -40.35
N ALA A 159 -10.72 -11.18 -40.21
CA ALA A 159 -9.79 -10.41 -39.42
C ALA A 159 -9.83 -10.81 -37.93
N VAL A 160 -11.02 -11.08 -37.39
CA VAL A 160 -11.19 -11.54 -36.00
C VAL A 160 -10.46 -12.87 -35.76
N ALA A 161 -10.54 -13.83 -36.68
CA ALA A 161 -9.85 -15.11 -36.55
C ALA A 161 -8.32 -14.95 -36.58
N THR A 162 -7.80 -14.13 -37.50
CA THR A 162 -6.36 -13.85 -37.61
C THR A 162 -5.83 -13.12 -36.38
N LEU A 163 -6.53 -12.07 -35.92
CA LEU A 163 -6.13 -11.28 -34.76
C LEU A 163 -6.24 -12.09 -33.45
N LYS A 164 -7.20 -13.01 -33.32
CA LYS A 164 -7.25 -13.96 -32.20
C LYS A 164 -6.03 -14.88 -32.18
N ALA A 165 -5.60 -15.40 -33.32
CA ALA A 165 -4.40 -16.23 -33.41
C ALA A 165 -3.13 -15.43 -33.07
N GLN A 166 -3.03 -14.18 -33.53
CA GLN A 166 -1.91 -13.29 -33.21
C GLN A 166 -1.87 -12.93 -31.72
N ALA A 167 -3.02 -12.59 -31.13
CA ALA A 167 -3.12 -12.28 -29.71
C ALA A 167 -2.70 -13.47 -28.85
N GLU A 168 -3.17 -14.69 -29.18
CA GLU A 168 -2.79 -15.90 -28.43
C GLU A 168 -1.28 -16.17 -28.52
N ALA A 169 -0.64 -15.90 -29.66
CA ALA A 169 0.81 -16.07 -29.84
C ALA A 169 1.67 -15.07 -29.03
N LEU A 170 1.11 -13.92 -28.65
CA LEU A 170 1.79 -12.84 -27.91
C LEU A 170 1.38 -12.79 -26.43
N LYS A 171 0.43 -13.62 -26.01
CA LYS A 171 -0.10 -13.63 -24.65
C LYS A 171 1.00 -13.97 -23.65
N ARG A 172 0.93 -13.34 -22.47
CA ARG A 172 1.70 -13.75 -21.29
C ARG A 172 1.43 -15.21 -20.97
N PHE A 173 2.43 -15.94 -20.51
CA PHE A 173 2.28 -17.35 -20.14
C PHE A 173 2.49 -17.53 -18.64
N ILE A 174 1.85 -18.55 -18.09
CA ILE A 174 1.98 -18.94 -16.69
C ILE A 174 3.22 -19.81 -16.57
N VAL A 175 4.09 -19.47 -15.62
CA VAL A 175 5.28 -20.26 -15.29
C VAL A 175 4.87 -21.39 -14.35
N PHE A 176 4.27 -21.03 -13.22
CA PHE A 176 3.64 -21.97 -12.29
C PHE A 176 2.53 -21.28 -11.47
N GLU A 177 1.72 -22.11 -10.81
CA GLU A 177 0.75 -21.69 -9.81
C GLU A 177 0.94 -22.41 -8.48
N PHE A 178 0.75 -21.66 -7.40
CA PHE A 178 0.54 -22.17 -6.06
C PHE A 178 -0.97 -22.25 -5.81
N ARG A 179 -1.50 -23.44 -5.53
CA ARG A 179 -2.94 -23.69 -5.42
C ARG A 179 -3.28 -24.31 -4.06
N ALA A 180 -4.18 -23.67 -3.33
CA ALA A 180 -4.69 -24.13 -2.05
C ALA A 180 -6.10 -23.54 -1.79
N GLY A 181 -6.77 -23.99 -0.73
CA GLY A 181 -8.11 -23.54 -0.38
C GLY A 181 -9.20 -24.17 -1.27
N LEU A 182 -10.29 -23.45 -1.53
CA LEU A 182 -11.50 -23.98 -2.19
C LEU A 182 -11.38 -24.09 -3.72
N VAL A 183 -10.24 -24.58 -4.20
CA VAL A 183 -9.94 -24.89 -5.61
C VAL A 183 -9.76 -26.39 -5.80
N GLN A 184 -9.82 -26.86 -7.04
CA GLN A 184 -9.71 -28.28 -7.39
C GLN A 184 -8.47 -28.57 -8.24
N ASP A 185 -7.88 -29.75 -8.02
CA ASP A 185 -6.92 -30.37 -8.94
C ASP A 185 -7.41 -31.71 -9.46
N VAL A 186 -6.96 -32.11 -10.65
CA VAL A 186 -7.35 -33.39 -11.27
C VAL A 186 -6.42 -34.51 -10.80
N LEU A 187 -6.98 -35.65 -10.39
CA LEU A 187 -6.23 -36.82 -9.96
C LEU A 187 -6.28 -37.95 -11.00
N PRO A 188 -5.24 -38.81 -11.06
CA PRO A 188 -5.30 -40.10 -11.76
C PRO A 188 -6.47 -40.97 -11.24
N PRO A 189 -7.15 -41.76 -12.08
CA PRO A 189 -6.83 -42.07 -13.48
C PRO A 189 -7.64 -41.23 -14.50
N SER A 190 -8.02 -39.99 -14.16
CA SER A 190 -8.79 -39.09 -15.06
C SER A 190 -8.18 -38.98 -16.47
N ILE A 191 -8.98 -38.65 -17.48
CA ILE A 191 -8.51 -38.43 -18.86
C ILE A 191 -8.31 -36.93 -19.13
N HIS A 192 -7.11 -36.55 -19.58
CA HIS A 192 -6.79 -35.16 -19.91
C HIS A 192 -7.47 -34.74 -21.23
N PRO A 193 -8.33 -33.71 -21.23
CA PRO A 193 -9.21 -33.43 -22.37
C PRO A 193 -8.50 -32.85 -23.59
N GLY A 194 -7.31 -32.28 -23.43
CA GLY A 194 -6.52 -31.76 -24.56
C GLY A 194 -5.62 -32.81 -25.22
N THR A 195 -5.24 -33.87 -24.50
CA THR A 195 -4.29 -34.89 -25.00
C THR A 195 -4.95 -36.24 -25.23
N GLY A 196 -6.14 -36.47 -24.66
CA GLY A 196 -6.82 -37.76 -24.66
C GLY A 196 -6.14 -38.83 -23.81
N LYS A 197 -5.02 -38.51 -23.13
CA LYS A 197 -4.23 -39.45 -22.33
C LYS A 197 -4.66 -39.43 -20.86
N PRO A 198 -4.53 -40.54 -20.13
CA PRO A 198 -4.80 -40.57 -18.69
C PRO A 198 -3.78 -39.70 -17.93
N TYR A 199 -4.26 -39.03 -16.88
CA TYR A 199 -3.42 -38.53 -15.81
C TYR A 199 -2.83 -39.71 -15.07
N VAL A 200 -1.52 -39.67 -14.81
CA VAL A 200 -0.78 -40.70 -14.10
C VAL A 200 0.02 -40.10 -12.95
N TRP A 201 0.26 -40.92 -11.93
CA TRP A 201 1.26 -40.61 -10.91
C TRP A 201 2.64 -40.87 -11.50
N LYS A 202 3.42 -39.81 -11.77
CA LYS A 202 4.84 -39.95 -12.05
C LYS A 202 5.58 -40.47 -10.81
N THR A 203 5.21 -39.91 -9.66
CA THR A 203 5.64 -40.33 -8.34
C THR A 203 4.37 -40.45 -7.49
N PRO A 204 3.95 -41.66 -7.08
CA PRO A 204 2.74 -41.83 -6.29
C PRO A 204 2.95 -41.45 -4.81
N PRO A 205 1.89 -41.10 -4.07
CA PRO A 205 1.97 -40.94 -2.61
C PRO A 205 2.38 -42.24 -1.92
N SER A 206 3.17 -42.11 -0.85
CA SER A 206 3.61 -43.25 -0.03
C SER A 206 2.46 -43.76 0.84
N ILE A 207 2.70 -44.83 1.62
CA ILE A 207 1.73 -45.30 2.62
C ILE A 207 1.45 -44.25 3.71
N GLU A 208 2.40 -43.35 3.96
CA GLU A 208 2.28 -42.23 4.91
C GLU A 208 1.53 -41.03 4.28
N GLY A 209 1.18 -41.13 2.99
CA GLY A 209 0.40 -40.14 2.26
C GLY A 209 1.23 -39.07 1.58
N PHE A 210 0.84 -37.81 1.78
CA PHE A 210 1.45 -36.66 1.15
C PHE A 210 2.41 -35.96 2.15
N PRO A 211 3.64 -35.62 1.72
CA PRO A 211 4.56 -34.89 2.58
C PRO A 211 4.01 -33.49 2.88
N VAL A 212 4.36 -32.95 4.06
CA VAL A 212 4.03 -31.56 4.41
C VAL A 212 4.78 -30.61 3.47
N LEU A 213 4.13 -29.51 3.09
CA LEU A 213 4.71 -28.47 2.24
C LEU A 213 6.05 -27.99 2.82
N ILE A 214 7.10 -28.04 1.99
CA ILE A 214 8.44 -27.67 2.44
C ILE A 214 8.51 -26.18 2.85
N PRO A 215 9.31 -25.82 3.87
CA PRO A 215 9.38 -24.45 4.38
C PRO A 215 9.68 -23.39 3.31
N GLN A 216 10.51 -23.72 2.32
CA GLN A 216 10.88 -22.83 1.21
C GLN A 216 9.66 -22.40 0.40
N LEU A 217 8.83 -23.37 -0.03
CA LEU A 217 7.62 -23.10 -0.79
C LEU A 217 6.56 -22.43 0.08
N LEU A 218 6.42 -22.84 1.34
CA LEU A 218 5.51 -22.20 2.30
C LEU A 218 5.85 -20.72 2.52
N ASN A 219 7.14 -20.40 2.65
CA ASN A 219 7.60 -19.03 2.84
C ASN A 219 7.36 -18.16 1.60
N ALA A 220 7.62 -18.72 0.40
CA ALA A 220 7.28 -18.07 -0.86
C ALA A 220 5.77 -17.79 -0.97
N TRP A 221 4.94 -18.72 -0.49
CA TRP A 221 3.49 -18.58 -0.46
C TRP A 221 3.02 -17.47 0.49
N LYS A 222 3.57 -17.41 1.71
CA LYS A 222 3.20 -16.40 2.73
C LYS A 222 3.67 -14.99 2.37
N ASN A 223 4.84 -14.89 1.72
CA ASN A 223 5.44 -13.62 1.33
C ASN A 223 5.33 -13.40 -0.19
N TRP A 224 4.15 -13.73 -0.74
CA TRP A 224 3.96 -13.82 -2.18
C TRP A 224 4.37 -12.56 -2.93
N ASP A 225 4.02 -11.37 -2.47
CA ASP A 225 4.31 -10.13 -3.20
C ASP A 225 5.82 -9.87 -3.33
N LEU A 226 6.59 -10.16 -2.28
CA LEU A 226 8.05 -10.05 -2.29
C LEU A 226 8.66 -11.10 -3.22
N PHE A 227 8.27 -12.36 -3.06
CA PHE A 227 8.75 -13.45 -3.89
C PHE A 227 8.40 -13.24 -5.36
N LYS A 228 7.16 -12.80 -5.66
CA LYS A 228 6.68 -12.55 -7.02
C LYS A 228 7.51 -11.48 -7.72
N ARG A 229 7.83 -10.38 -7.04
CA ARG A 229 8.67 -9.31 -7.60
C ARG A 229 10.03 -9.86 -8.04
N ASP A 230 10.69 -10.61 -7.18
CA ASP A 230 12.02 -11.15 -7.46
C ASP A 230 11.96 -12.27 -8.52
N ALA A 231 10.91 -13.08 -8.51
CA ALA A 231 10.63 -14.10 -9.53
C ALA A 231 10.25 -13.51 -10.90
N GLU A 232 9.60 -12.34 -10.98
CA GLU A 232 9.37 -11.63 -12.24
C GLU A 232 10.67 -11.05 -12.81
N MET A 233 11.54 -10.50 -11.94
CA MET A 233 12.87 -10.02 -12.32
C MET A 233 13.82 -11.14 -12.77
N ALA A 234 13.55 -12.39 -12.39
CA ALA A 234 14.30 -13.55 -12.85
C ALA A 234 14.00 -13.94 -14.31
N CYS A 235 12.98 -13.33 -14.95
CA CYS A 235 12.69 -13.55 -16.36
C CYS A 235 13.84 -13.00 -17.24
N PRO A 236 14.48 -13.82 -18.09
CA PRO A 236 15.69 -13.40 -18.81
C PRO A 236 15.50 -12.24 -19.79
N TRP A 237 14.28 -12.06 -20.29
CA TRP A 237 13.91 -10.96 -21.19
C TRP A 237 13.07 -9.89 -20.49
N TRP A 238 13.08 -9.86 -19.16
CA TRP A 238 12.35 -8.83 -18.42
C TRP A 238 12.86 -7.42 -18.79
N VAL A 239 11.96 -6.57 -19.26
CA VAL A 239 12.27 -5.17 -19.52
C VAL A 239 12.29 -4.42 -18.19
N LYS A 240 13.50 -4.07 -17.73
CA LYS A 240 13.66 -3.14 -16.62
C LYS A 240 13.04 -1.80 -17.04
N THR A 241 11.93 -1.41 -16.42
CA THR A 241 11.53 0.00 -16.39
C THR A 241 12.70 0.75 -15.76
N LYS A 242 13.44 1.51 -16.58
CA LYS A 242 14.54 2.33 -16.07
C LYS A 242 13.95 3.40 -15.14
N PRO A 243 14.31 3.44 -13.84
CA PRO A 243 14.40 4.72 -13.17
C PRO A 243 15.48 5.53 -13.91
N SER A 244 15.28 6.83 -14.08
CA SER A 244 16.29 7.70 -14.69
C SER A 244 17.60 7.61 -13.89
N LEU A 245 18.60 6.92 -14.43
CA LEU A 245 19.93 6.86 -13.85
C LEU A 245 20.63 8.19 -14.09
N LYS A 246 20.88 8.94 -13.01
CA LYS A 246 21.94 9.96 -12.99
C LYS A 246 23.29 9.24 -13.16
N THR A 247 24.01 9.60 -14.20
CA THR A 247 25.35 9.08 -14.53
C THR A 247 26.32 9.40 -13.40
N ARG A 248 27.01 8.39 -12.86
CA ARG A 248 28.13 8.58 -11.92
C ARG A 248 29.43 8.59 -12.73
N ALA A 249 30.25 9.62 -12.52
CA ALA A 249 31.55 9.78 -13.16
C ALA A 249 32.55 8.69 -12.75
N SER A 250 33.45 8.32 -13.67
CA SER A 250 34.58 7.42 -13.46
C SER A 250 35.62 8.00 -12.48
N ARG A 251 36.24 7.14 -11.68
CA ARG A 251 37.26 7.50 -10.68
C ARG A 251 38.67 7.38 -11.29
N VAL A 252 39.55 8.31 -10.91
CA VAL A 252 40.97 8.41 -11.30
C VAL A 252 41.83 7.45 -10.46
N GLU A 253 42.76 6.73 -11.09
CA GLU A 253 43.79 5.89 -10.46
C GLU A 253 44.87 6.74 -9.78
N GLY A 254 45.24 6.44 -8.52
CA GLY A 254 46.42 7.04 -7.89
C GLY A 254 46.46 7.20 -6.36
N ALA A 255 45.45 6.80 -5.58
CA ALA A 255 45.48 6.94 -4.11
C ALA A 255 45.82 5.62 -3.41
N SER A 256 46.72 5.67 -2.41
CA SER A 256 47.03 4.52 -1.54
C SER A 256 45.75 4.03 -0.84
N PRO A 257 45.47 2.72 -0.80
CA PRO A 257 44.19 2.21 -0.33
C PRO A 257 43.99 2.48 1.17
N SER A 258 42.80 2.94 1.55
CA SER A 258 42.40 3.15 2.95
C SER A 258 42.39 1.84 3.74
N VAL A 259 42.41 1.90 5.09
CA VAL A 259 42.35 0.69 5.95
C VAL A 259 41.15 -0.19 5.59
N ILE A 260 40.00 0.41 5.27
CA ILE A 260 38.78 -0.30 4.85
C ILE A 260 38.97 -0.94 3.48
N GLU A 261 39.57 -0.23 2.51
CA GLU A 261 39.87 -0.80 1.19
C GLU A 261 40.90 -1.93 1.27
N GLN A 262 41.96 -1.78 2.09
CA GLN A 262 42.95 -2.84 2.34
C GLN A 262 42.32 -4.03 3.05
N PHE A 263 41.41 -3.80 4.01
CA PHE A 263 40.66 -4.86 4.67
C PHE A 263 39.74 -5.59 3.68
N ASN A 264 39.01 -4.85 2.85
CA ASN A 264 38.16 -5.42 1.81
C ASN A 264 38.96 -6.18 0.74
N HIS A 265 40.21 -5.80 0.47
CA HIS A 265 41.10 -6.54 -0.41
C HIS A 265 41.70 -7.79 0.24
N ALA A 266 42.02 -7.74 1.53
CA ALA A 266 42.64 -8.84 2.26
C ALA A 266 41.64 -9.89 2.76
N HIS A 267 40.37 -9.51 2.93
CA HIS A 267 39.33 -10.36 3.51
C HIS A 267 38.17 -10.60 2.55
N ASN A 268 37.82 -11.87 2.42
CA ASN A 268 36.70 -12.35 1.63
C ASN A 268 35.42 -12.43 2.50
N VAL A 269 34.29 -11.98 1.96
CA VAL A 269 32.98 -11.97 2.64
C VAL A 269 32.47 -13.36 3.00
N GLU A 270 32.65 -14.36 2.15
CA GLU A 270 32.23 -15.74 2.40
C GLU A 270 33.02 -16.39 3.55
N SER A 271 34.32 -16.09 3.64
CA SER A 271 35.16 -16.53 4.77
C SER A 271 34.74 -15.87 6.08
N LEU A 272 34.43 -14.56 6.03
CA LEU A 272 33.91 -13.84 7.20
C LEU A 272 32.56 -14.41 7.65
N LEU A 273 31.62 -14.69 6.74
CA LEU A 273 30.35 -15.32 7.07
C LEU A 273 30.55 -16.70 7.72
N SER A 274 31.39 -17.56 7.13
CA SER A 274 31.72 -18.88 7.66
C SER A 274 32.29 -18.82 9.09
N SER A 275 33.23 -17.89 9.33
CA SER A 275 33.86 -17.72 10.65
C SER A 275 32.89 -17.27 11.75
N HIS A 276 31.75 -16.67 11.39
CA HIS A 276 30.71 -16.26 12.32
C HIS A 276 29.54 -17.25 12.38
N GLY A 277 29.73 -18.47 11.87
CA GLY A 277 28.76 -19.56 11.97
C GLY A 277 27.66 -19.53 10.91
N TYR A 278 27.78 -18.71 9.86
CA TYR A 278 26.87 -18.78 8.74
C TYR A 278 27.20 -20.00 7.88
N THR A 279 26.19 -20.78 7.53
CA THR A 279 26.35 -21.98 6.69
C THR A 279 25.91 -21.71 5.26
N GLN A 280 26.70 -22.13 4.28
CA GLN A 280 26.39 -21.93 2.86
C GLN A 280 25.41 -22.99 2.35
N HIS A 281 24.34 -22.55 1.71
CA HIS A 281 23.32 -23.40 1.09
C HIS A 281 23.03 -22.90 -0.33
N GLY A 282 23.75 -23.43 -1.33
CA GLY A 282 23.69 -22.95 -2.71
C GLY A 282 24.36 -21.58 -2.88
N GLN A 283 23.68 -20.63 -3.55
CA GLN A 283 24.15 -19.25 -3.75
C GLN A 283 23.85 -18.30 -2.56
N ARG A 284 23.20 -18.81 -1.51
CA ARG A 284 22.80 -18.03 -0.33
C ARG A 284 23.35 -18.65 0.96
N TRP A 285 23.38 -17.83 2.00
CA TRP A 285 23.94 -18.14 3.31
C TRP A 285 22.83 -18.13 4.38
N LEU A 286 22.92 -19.06 5.32
CA LEU A 286 22.02 -19.17 6.47
C LEU A 286 22.66 -18.50 7.69
N CYS A 287 21.93 -17.57 8.30
CA CYS A 287 22.35 -16.95 9.56
C CYS A 287 22.22 -17.97 10.72
N PRO A 288 23.25 -18.10 11.59
CA PRO A 288 23.25 -19.10 12.66
C PRO A 288 22.13 -18.90 13.70
N GLN A 289 21.61 -17.68 13.82
CA GLN A 289 20.52 -17.33 14.73
C GLN A 289 19.15 -17.30 14.00
N SER A 290 19.09 -17.79 12.76
CA SER A 290 17.86 -17.79 11.98
C SER A 290 16.81 -18.68 12.65
N SER A 291 15.74 -18.04 13.15
CA SER A 291 14.55 -18.73 13.67
C SER A 291 13.76 -19.46 12.57
N THR A 292 14.02 -19.15 11.30
CA THR A 292 13.32 -19.70 10.14
C THR A 292 14.05 -20.87 9.47
N GLY A 293 15.34 -21.06 9.76
CA GLY A 293 16.18 -22.09 9.13
C GLY A 293 16.44 -21.87 7.63
N LEU A 294 16.01 -20.75 7.04
CA LEU A 294 16.13 -20.47 5.60
C LEU A 294 17.36 -19.59 5.28
N PRO A 295 18.15 -19.89 4.23
CA PRO A 295 19.26 -19.06 3.79
C PRO A 295 18.74 -17.78 3.12
N GLY A 296 18.84 -16.66 3.82
CA GLY A 296 18.35 -15.35 3.36
C GLY A 296 19.42 -14.29 3.23
N VAL A 297 20.70 -14.70 3.28
CA VAL A 297 21.84 -13.83 3.04
C VAL A 297 22.37 -14.11 1.64
N SER A 298 22.36 -13.13 0.75
CA SER A 298 22.92 -13.25 -0.60
C SER A 298 24.28 -12.57 -0.67
N VAL A 299 25.21 -13.18 -1.42
CA VAL A 299 26.51 -12.60 -1.73
C VAL A 299 26.52 -12.30 -3.23
N THR A 300 26.81 -11.06 -3.60
CA THR A 300 26.91 -10.63 -5.01
C THR A 300 28.01 -9.60 -5.11
N ASP A 301 28.95 -9.80 -6.04
CA ASP A 301 30.11 -8.91 -6.26
C ASP A 301 30.91 -8.59 -4.98
N GLY A 302 31.13 -9.59 -4.13
CA GLY A 302 31.88 -9.43 -2.88
C GLY A 302 31.14 -8.63 -1.80
N LYS A 303 29.82 -8.46 -1.92
CA LYS A 303 28.96 -7.79 -0.93
C LYS A 303 27.81 -8.67 -0.50
N VAL A 304 27.36 -8.45 0.73
CA VAL A 304 26.42 -9.29 1.47
C VAL A 304 25.14 -8.52 1.75
N TYR A 305 24.00 -9.07 1.34
CA TYR A 305 22.69 -8.52 1.67
C TYR A 305 21.89 -9.55 2.46
N SER A 306 21.33 -9.16 3.60
CA SER A 306 20.46 -10.04 4.39
C SER A 306 19.00 -9.60 4.31
N HIS A 307 18.12 -10.56 4.06
CA HIS A 307 16.67 -10.38 4.01
C HIS A 307 15.98 -10.71 5.34
N HIS A 308 16.73 -11.09 6.37
CA HIS A 308 16.18 -11.57 7.66
C HIS A 308 16.31 -10.53 8.75
N GLY A 309 15.21 -9.93 9.22
CA GLY A 309 15.25 -8.84 10.21
C GLY A 309 15.91 -9.17 11.57
N ALA A 310 16.13 -10.44 11.90
CA ALA A 310 16.87 -10.87 13.09
C ALA A 310 18.40 -10.98 12.86
N ASP A 311 18.84 -10.95 11.61
CA ASP A 311 20.25 -10.95 11.23
C ASP A 311 20.82 -9.53 11.33
N PRO A 312 21.94 -9.32 12.04
CA PRO A 312 22.60 -8.01 12.10
C PRO A 312 22.97 -7.42 10.74
N LEU A 313 23.10 -8.27 9.70
CA LEU A 313 23.37 -7.84 8.33
C LEU A 313 22.12 -7.35 7.58
N ALA A 314 20.91 -7.49 8.14
CA ALA A 314 19.64 -7.09 7.51
C ALA A 314 19.29 -5.62 7.80
N ASN A 315 20.22 -4.74 7.46
CA ASN A 315 20.12 -3.30 7.64
C ASN A 315 19.55 -2.56 6.41
N GLY A 316 19.07 -3.29 5.41
CA GLY A 316 18.55 -2.73 4.15
C GLY A 316 19.62 -2.29 3.15
N HIS A 317 20.89 -2.64 3.38
CA HIS A 317 22.02 -2.30 2.51
C HIS A 317 22.83 -3.53 2.10
N GLN A 318 23.59 -3.42 1.01
CA GLN A 318 24.62 -4.40 0.63
C GLN A 318 25.92 -4.09 1.39
N ASN A 319 26.37 -5.03 2.22
CA ASN A 319 27.50 -4.89 3.14
C ASN A 319 28.77 -5.49 2.51
N ASP A 320 29.83 -4.71 2.35
CA ASP A 320 31.14 -5.23 1.96
C ASP A 320 31.84 -5.99 3.12
N ALA A 321 33.02 -6.58 2.88
CA ALA A 321 33.72 -7.38 3.87
C ALA A 321 33.96 -6.64 5.20
N PHE A 322 34.33 -5.36 5.14
CA PHE A 322 34.53 -4.53 6.30
C PHE A 322 33.20 -4.23 7.02
N ALA A 323 32.11 -3.96 6.29
CA ALA A 323 30.79 -3.77 6.89
C ALA A 323 30.30 -5.05 7.60
N VAL A 324 30.53 -6.24 7.01
CA VAL A 324 30.22 -7.53 7.65
C VAL A 324 31.05 -7.70 8.93
N TYR A 325 32.37 -7.45 8.86
CA TYR A 325 33.27 -7.48 10.03
C TYR A 325 32.82 -6.50 11.13
N CYS A 326 32.44 -5.29 10.75
CA CYS A 326 31.98 -4.25 11.67
C CYS A 326 30.67 -4.62 12.36
N LEU A 327 29.69 -5.15 11.61
CA LEU A 327 28.38 -5.52 12.13
C LEU A 327 28.45 -6.76 13.03
N LEU A 328 29.19 -7.80 12.62
CA LEU A 328 29.22 -9.07 13.34
C LEU A 328 30.19 -9.09 14.53
N GLN A 329 31.34 -8.41 14.45
CA GLN A 329 32.35 -8.43 15.53
C GLN A 329 32.31 -7.21 16.44
N HIS A 330 31.88 -6.06 15.92
CA HIS A 330 31.93 -4.78 16.63
C HIS A 330 30.55 -4.15 16.85
N GLY A 331 29.46 -4.89 16.57
CA GLY A 331 28.09 -4.43 16.79
C GLY A 331 27.72 -3.17 16.01
N GLY A 332 28.36 -2.95 14.86
CA GLY A 332 28.17 -1.74 14.04
C GLY A 332 29.01 -0.53 14.46
N ASP A 333 29.88 -0.65 15.47
CA ASP A 333 30.81 0.41 15.88
C ASP A 333 31.98 0.54 14.89
N VAL A 334 31.81 1.40 13.89
CA VAL A 334 32.78 1.62 12.80
C VAL A 334 34.13 2.06 13.35
N SER A 335 34.18 2.86 14.42
CA SER A 335 35.45 3.35 14.97
C SER A 335 36.27 2.23 15.61
N LYS A 336 35.61 1.32 16.33
CA LYS A 336 36.27 0.11 16.89
C LYS A 336 36.69 -0.85 15.78
N ALA A 337 35.83 -1.08 14.79
CA ALA A 337 36.12 -1.94 13.67
C ALA A 337 37.33 -1.46 12.84
N VAL A 338 37.43 -0.16 12.54
CA VAL A 338 38.58 0.41 11.81
C VAL A 338 39.87 0.25 12.60
N LYS A 339 39.85 0.50 13.92
CA LYS A 339 41.03 0.34 14.78
C LYS A 339 41.49 -1.11 14.88
N ALA A 340 40.55 -2.05 14.97
CA ALA A 340 40.83 -3.48 15.02
C ALA A 340 41.33 -4.02 13.66
N ALA A 341 40.73 -3.58 12.55
CA ALA A 341 41.17 -3.90 11.19
C ALA A 341 42.59 -3.37 10.90
N ALA A 342 42.92 -2.14 11.34
CA ALA A 342 44.28 -1.60 11.23
C ALA A 342 45.31 -2.44 12.00
N CYS A 343 44.95 -2.97 13.17
CA CYS A 343 45.80 -3.92 13.90
C CYS A 343 45.96 -5.25 13.16
N LEU A 344 44.87 -5.82 12.62
CA LEU A 344 44.89 -7.10 11.90
C LEU A 344 45.73 -7.05 10.62
N LEU A 345 45.73 -5.92 9.92
CA LEU A 345 46.51 -5.70 8.70
C LEU A 345 47.97 -5.27 8.97
N GLY A 346 48.40 -5.24 10.24
CA GLY A 346 49.75 -4.83 10.60
C GLY A 346 50.04 -3.34 10.37
N LEU A 347 49.00 -2.51 10.21
CA LEU A 347 49.12 -1.08 9.89
C LEU A 347 49.35 -0.19 11.12
N ASN A 348 49.62 -0.81 12.28
CA ASN A 348 50.00 -0.10 13.51
C ASN A 348 51.47 -0.38 13.85
N GLU A 349 52.36 0.44 13.30
CA GLU A 349 53.49 0.93 14.08
C GLU A 349 53.12 2.28 14.70
N LYS A 350 53.30 2.34 16.03
CA LYS A 350 53.19 3.51 16.92
C LYS A 350 51.78 4.04 17.21
N SER A 351 51.11 3.39 18.17
CA SER A 351 50.70 4.06 19.42
C SER A 351 50.07 3.06 20.37
N ALA A 352 50.87 2.61 21.34
CA ALA A 352 50.38 1.97 22.55
C ALA A 352 49.96 3.04 23.58
N SER A 353 48.94 2.70 24.37
CA SER A 353 48.39 3.41 25.52
C SER A 353 47.32 4.49 25.24
N LYS A 354 46.08 4.16 25.61
CA LYS A 354 45.42 4.77 26.77
C LYS A 354 44.15 4.00 27.10
N THR A 355 44.10 3.54 28.34
CA THR A 355 43.00 2.84 28.98
C THR A 355 41.79 3.75 29.17
N CYS A 356 40.62 3.13 29.10
CA CYS A 356 39.30 3.74 29.28
C CYS A 356 39.11 4.22 30.73
N THR A 357 38.59 5.42 30.93
CA THR A 357 38.04 5.88 32.22
C THR A 357 36.62 6.40 31.99
N PRO A 358 35.67 6.23 32.94
CA PRO A 358 34.27 6.51 32.68
C PRO A 358 33.97 7.99 32.51
N SER A 359 33.08 8.25 31.54
CA SER A 359 32.45 9.52 31.19
C SER A 359 32.00 10.33 32.42
N LYS A 360 32.61 11.51 32.61
CA LYS A 360 32.00 12.62 33.36
C LYS A 360 31.05 13.35 32.40
N SER A 361 29.82 13.58 32.85
CA SER A 361 28.81 14.38 32.18
C SER A 361 29.37 15.75 31.75
N LEU A 362 29.43 15.97 30.44
CA LEU A 362 29.77 17.28 29.88
C LEU A 362 28.53 18.17 29.98
N LYS A 363 28.60 19.21 30.81
CA LYS A 363 27.68 20.35 30.70
C LYS A 363 28.06 21.16 29.45
N PRO A 364 27.10 21.65 28.66
CA PRO A 364 27.40 22.54 27.54
C PRO A 364 28.04 23.81 28.11
N VAL A 365 29.21 24.19 27.58
CA VAL A 365 29.83 25.48 27.87
C VAL A 365 29.08 26.52 27.02
N PRO A 366 28.32 27.45 27.62
CA PRO A 366 27.78 28.57 26.88
C PRO A 366 28.96 29.44 26.41
N VAL A 367 28.97 29.83 25.14
CA VAL A 367 29.85 30.92 24.69
C VAL A 367 29.36 32.18 25.42
N GLU A 368 30.17 32.77 26.30
CA GLU A 368 29.75 33.98 27.01
C GLU A 368 29.50 35.13 26.01
N PRO A 369 28.42 35.92 26.19
CA PRO A 369 28.12 37.05 25.30
C PRO A 369 29.31 38.01 25.24
N GLY A 370 29.87 38.21 24.04
CA GLY A 370 31.05 39.05 23.81
C GLY A 370 32.37 38.30 23.59
N THR A 371 32.39 36.97 23.71
CA THR A 371 33.54 36.14 23.33
C THR A 371 33.59 35.97 21.81
N ASP A 372 34.77 36.18 21.18
CA ASP A 372 34.95 35.87 19.76
C ASP A 372 34.71 34.37 19.53
N TRP A 373 33.63 34.02 18.85
CA TRP A 373 33.23 32.62 18.61
C TRP A 373 34.31 31.81 17.88
N LYS A 374 35.20 32.48 17.12
CA LYS A 374 36.35 31.83 16.47
C LYS A 374 37.34 31.24 17.48
N SER A 375 37.41 31.79 18.69
CA SER A 375 38.22 31.23 19.79
C SER A 375 37.67 29.90 20.31
N CYS A 376 36.38 29.64 20.09
CA CYS A 376 35.73 28.38 20.47
C CYS A 376 35.96 27.25 19.44
N LEU A 377 36.56 27.56 18.27
CA LEU A 377 36.89 26.55 17.26
C LEU A 377 38.01 25.64 17.77
N ARG A 378 37.77 24.33 17.69
CA ARG A 378 38.72 23.31 18.12
C ARG A 378 39.85 23.16 17.12
N ARG A 379 41.09 23.22 17.60
CA ARG A 379 42.30 23.13 16.79
C ARG A 379 43.16 21.91 17.13
N THR A 380 43.96 21.47 16.16
CA THR A 380 45.04 20.50 16.37
C THR A 380 46.23 21.18 17.04
N GLU A 381 47.25 20.40 17.41
CA GLU A 381 48.50 20.92 17.96
C GLU A 381 49.21 21.85 16.95
N ASP A 382 49.09 21.57 15.66
CA ASP A 382 49.59 22.41 14.55
C ASP A 382 48.70 23.64 14.25
N ASN A 383 47.79 24.01 15.15
CA ASN A 383 46.87 25.14 15.03
C ASN A 383 45.85 25.03 13.86
N ALA A 384 45.74 23.88 13.19
CA ALA A 384 44.75 23.64 12.14
C ALA A 384 43.36 23.32 12.72
N LEU A 385 42.27 23.63 12.01
CA LEU A 385 40.93 23.29 12.48
C LEU A 385 40.71 21.77 12.49
N ARG A 386 40.17 21.24 13.60
CA ARG A 386 39.79 19.83 13.68
C ARG A 386 38.58 19.55 12.80
N ALA A 387 38.63 18.47 12.03
CA ALA A 387 37.54 18.01 11.16
C ALA A 387 36.42 17.32 11.96
N GLU A 388 35.74 18.08 12.82
CA GLU A 388 34.68 17.62 13.72
C GLU A 388 33.35 18.35 13.43
N LEU A 389 32.23 17.69 13.74
CA LEU A 389 30.87 18.27 13.67
C LEU A 389 30.78 19.62 14.40
N THR A 390 31.37 19.72 15.59
CA THR A 390 31.35 20.94 16.43
C THR A 390 31.86 22.18 15.68
N ASN A 391 32.95 22.04 14.91
CA ASN A 391 33.51 23.16 14.17
C ASN A 391 32.64 23.53 12.96
N ALA A 392 32.07 22.53 12.26
CA ALA A 392 31.13 22.76 11.17
C ALA A 392 29.90 23.52 11.66
N TYR A 393 29.32 23.08 12.78
CA TYR A 393 28.19 23.73 13.45
C TYR A 393 28.50 25.18 13.83
N LEU A 394 29.61 25.42 14.54
CA LEU A 394 29.99 26.77 14.96
C LEU A 394 30.20 27.71 13.76
N ILE A 395 30.84 27.23 12.70
CA ILE A 395 31.05 28.01 11.48
C ILE A 395 29.71 28.33 10.81
N LEU A 396 28.85 27.34 10.55
CA LEU A 396 27.56 27.59 9.91
C LEU A 396 26.63 28.47 10.76
N LYS A 397 26.75 28.40 12.10
CA LYS A 397 25.94 29.20 13.02
C LYS A 397 26.38 30.67 13.11
N HIS A 398 27.68 30.94 13.06
CA HIS A 398 28.23 32.26 13.42
C HIS A 398 29.00 32.97 12.29
N ALA A 399 29.34 32.28 11.19
CA ALA A 399 29.95 32.93 10.04
C ALA A 399 29.00 33.98 9.46
N PRO A 400 29.45 35.23 9.24
CA PRO A 400 28.60 36.29 8.70
C PRO A 400 27.91 35.91 7.38
N GLU A 401 28.57 35.12 6.54
CA GLU A 401 28.08 34.67 5.24
C GLU A 401 26.92 33.66 5.35
N TRP A 402 26.78 32.98 6.49
CA TRP A 402 25.70 32.00 6.75
C TRP A 402 24.58 32.56 7.63
N GLN A 403 24.69 33.81 8.09
CA GLN A 403 23.74 34.38 9.04
C GLN A 403 22.33 34.52 8.46
N GLY A 404 21.41 33.73 9.02
CA GLY A 404 20.02 33.66 8.57
C GLY A 404 19.84 32.98 7.22
N VAL A 405 20.81 32.18 6.77
CA VAL A 405 20.66 31.33 5.60
C VAL A 405 19.82 30.10 5.96
N LEU A 406 20.18 29.36 7.00
CA LEU A 406 19.51 28.11 7.39
C LEU A 406 18.41 28.35 8.42
N ALA A 407 17.24 27.78 8.18
CA ALA A 407 16.13 27.77 9.13
C ALA A 407 15.34 26.46 9.02
N PHE A 408 14.71 26.02 10.12
CA PHE A 408 13.84 24.85 10.11
C PHE A 408 12.39 25.28 9.90
N ASN A 409 11.80 24.84 8.79
CA ASN A 409 10.39 25.06 8.48
C ASN A 409 9.54 24.04 9.26
N GLU A 410 8.83 24.51 10.28
CA GLU A 410 7.98 23.67 11.13
C GLU A 410 6.73 23.13 10.40
N PHE A 411 6.36 23.75 9.28
CA PHE A 411 5.20 23.34 8.50
C PHE A 411 5.53 22.17 7.58
N SER A 412 6.63 22.24 6.84
CA SER A 412 7.09 21.16 5.95
C SER A 412 7.99 20.14 6.65
N CYS A 413 8.44 20.43 7.88
CA CYS A 413 9.42 19.66 8.66
C CYS A 413 10.75 19.47 7.91
N ARG A 414 11.24 20.53 7.25
CA ARG A 414 12.48 20.50 6.43
C ARG A 414 13.36 21.71 6.73
N ILE A 415 14.66 21.57 6.44
CA ILE A 415 15.59 22.70 6.43
C ILE A 415 15.33 23.54 5.17
N GLU A 416 15.30 24.86 5.32
CA GLU A 416 15.23 25.82 4.22
C GLU A 416 16.39 26.81 4.24
N LYS A 417 16.79 27.22 3.03
CA LYS A 417 17.75 28.29 2.75
C LYS A 417 16.97 29.58 2.48
N LEU A 418 16.79 30.41 3.51
CA LEU A 418 16.04 31.68 3.43
C LEU A 418 16.81 32.78 2.71
N LYS A 419 18.13 32.64 2.60
CA LYS A 419 19.02 33.53 1.85
C LYS A 419 19.95 32.71 0.96
N LEU A 420 20.55 33.37 -0.02
CA LEU A 420 21.51 32.73 -0.92
C LEU A 420 22.70 32.18 -0.11
N PRO A 421 22.92 30.84 -0.10
CA PRO A 421 24.07 30.29 0.61
C PRO A 421 25.37 30.69 -0.10
N PRO A 422 26.48 30.91 0.63
CA PRO A 422 27.75 31.37 0.07
C PRO A 422 28.53 30.24 -0.66
N VAL A 423 27.82 29.37 -1.38
CA VAL A 423 28.37 28.21 -2.08
C VAL A 423 28.23 28.38 -3.61
N PHE A 424 29.04 27.67 -4.38
CA PHE A 424 28.96 27.73 -5.84
C PHE A 424 27.59 27.25 -6.35
N GLY A 425 26.92 28.09 -7.14
CA GLY A 425 25.57 27.82 -7.66
C GLY A 425 24.56 27.60 -6.54
N GLY A 426 24.66 28.38 -5.45
CA GLY A 426 23.68 28.39 -4.36
C GLY A 426 22.31 28.90 -4.83
N GLU A 427 21.25 28.39 -4.21
CA GLU A 427 19.86 28.79 -4.46
C GLU A 427 19.10 28.84 -3.14
N VAL A 428 18.10 29.73 -3.06
CA VAL A 428 17.14 29.79 -1.95
C VAL A 428 16.11 28.67 -2.05
N GLY A 429 15.44 28.35 -0.94
CA GLY A 429 14.41 27.30 -0.88
C GLY A 429 14.88 26.04 -0.15
N PRO A 430 14.29 24.86 -0.40
CA PRO A 430 14.56 23.67 0.39
C PRO A 430 16.03 23.25 0.32
N TRP A 431 16.56 22.82 1.46
CA TRP A 431 17.88 22.17 1.54
C TRP A 431 17.80 20.77 0.94
N LEU A 432 18.67 20.48 -0.01
CA LEU A 432 18.74 19.21 -0.73
C LEU A 432 20.11 18.54 -0.46
N ASP A 433 20.22 17.24 -0.73
CA ASP A 433 21.47 16.47 -0.56
C ASP A 433 22.70 17.12 -1.24
N VAL A 434 22.48 17.81 -2.37
CA VAL A 434 23.55 18.51 -3.09
C VAL A 434 24.08 19.72 -2.32
N ASP A 435 23.25 20.36 -1.49
CA ASP A 435 23.65 21.53 -0.71
C ASP A 435 24.63 21.16 0.39
N ALA A 436 24.49 19.98 1.02
CA ALA A 436 25.48 19.47 1.95
C ALA A 436 26.84 19.22 1.28
N GLY A 437 26.83 18.72 0.04
CA GLY A 437 28.05 18.57 -0.77
C GLY A 437 28.69 19.91 -1.14
N LYS A 438 27.90 20.88 -1.61
CA LYS A 438 28.38 22.24 -1.93
C LYS A 438 28.93 22.96 -0.69
N THR A 439 28.25 22.81 0.44
CA THR A 439 28.66 23.41 1.72
C THR A 439 29.91 22.74 2.27
N LEU A 440 30.07 21.43 2.10
CA LEU A 440 31.32 20.73 2.39
C LEU A 440 32.50 21.32 1.61
N VAL A 441 32.34 21.54 0.30
CA VAL A 441 33.38 22.16 -0.54
C VAL A 441 33.70 23.57 -0.05
N TRP A 442 32.69 24.37 0.29
CA TRP A 442 32.88 25.71 0.84
C TRP A 442 33.66 25.69 2.17
N LEU A 443 33.31 24.79 3.10
CA LEU A 443 34.03 24.62 4.38
C LEU A 443 35.50 24.22 4.15
N GLN A 444 35.78 23.39 3.15
CA GLN A 444 37.13 22.98 2.80
C GLN A 444 37.94 24.12 2.14
N MET A 445 37.33 24.89 1.24
CA MET A 445 38.03 25.94 0.50
C MET A 445 38.21 27.23 1.30
N VAL A 446 37.18 27.67 2.01
CA VAL A 446 37.16 28.97 2.71
C VAL A 446 37.71 28.84 4.13
N TRP A 447 37.34 27.77 4.84
CA TRP A 447 37.72 27.57 6.24
C TRP A 447 38.87 26.58 6.43
N ASN A 448 39.37 25.94 5.35
CA ASN A 448 40.34 24.84 5.41
C ASN A 448 39.90 23.73 6.39
N LEU A 449 38.58 23.55 6.56
CA LEU A 449 37.99 22.54 7.42
C LEU A 449 37.83 21.24 6.62
N ARG A 450 38.77 20.32 6.76
CA ARG A 450 38.88 19.10 5.95
C ARG A 450 37.96 17.96 6.43
N LEU A 451 36.66 18.21 6.49
CA LEU A 451 35.64 17.17 6.72
C LEU A 451 35.67 16.13 5.58
N ARG A 452 35.38 14.88 5.91
CA ARG A 452 35.44 13.74 4.96
C ARG A 452 34.08 13.35 4.36
N SER A 453 32.98 13.84 4.92
CA SER A 453 31.62 13.42 4.53
C SER A 453 30.66 14.59 4.58
N SER A 454 29.81 14.70 3.56
CA SER A 454 28.71 15.68 3.54
C SER A 454 27.64 15.37 4.58
N LEU A 455 27.56 14.14 5.09
CA LEU A 455 26.63 13.78 6.17
C LEU A 455 26.91 14.56 7.47
N VAL A 456 28.18 14.91 7.75
CA VAL A 456 28.53 15.73 8.92
C VAL A 456 28.06 17.17 8.71
N VAL A 457 28.04 17.64 7.46
CA VAL A 457 27.55 18.97 7.09
C VAL A 457 26.03 19.01 7.15
N GLU A 458 25.35 17.94 6.72
CA GLU A 458 23.91 17.74 6.88
C GLU A 458 23.51 17.83 8.37
N GLU A 459 24.21 17.08 9.23
CA GLU A 459 23.97 17.09 10.67
C GLU A 459 24.22 18.48 11.29
N ALA A 460 25.29 19.17 10.86
CA ALA A 460 25.56 20.53 11.30
C ALA A 460 24.46 21.52 10.84
N ALA A 461 24.03 21.42 9.58
CA ALA A 461 22.98 22.26 9.01
C ALA A 461 21.65 22.05 9.73
N GLN A 462 21.29 20.80 10.03
CA GLN A 462 20.09 20.46 10.82
C GLN A 462 20.14 21.09 12.21
N LEU A 463 21.28 21.02 12.91
CA LEU A 463 21.45 21.63 14.23
C LEU A 463 21.31 23.15 14.18
N VAL A 464 21.89 23.81 13.17
CA VAL A 464 21.76 25.26 12.99
C VAL A 464 20.33 25.66 12.64
N ALA A 465 19.69 24.93 11.73
CA ALA A 465 18.30 25.17 11.32
C ALA A 465 17.33 25.00 12.50
N CYS A 466 17.53 23.98 13.34
CA CYS A 466 16.70 23.74 14.52
C CYS A 466 16.75 24.89 15.56
N ASP A 467 17.83 25.68 15.58
CA ASP A 467 17.96 26.88 16.42
C ASP A 467 17.17 28.08 15.85
N ALA A 468 16.89 28.08 14.54
CA ALA A 468 16.18 29.11 13.81
C ALA A 468 14.91 28.52 13.17
N ARG A 469 13.85 28.37 13.96
CA ARG A 469 12.58 27.80 13.50
C ARG A 469 11.64 28.86 13.01
N PHE A 470 10.86 28.53 11.99
CA PHE A 470 9.81 29.40 11.47
C PHE A 470 8.65 28.57 10.95
N HIS A 471 7.46 29.19 10.88
CA HIS A 471 6.28 28.58 10.28
C HIS A 471 5.73 29.51 9.20
N PRO A 472 5.89 29.19 7.90
CA PRO A 472 5.60 30.14 6.81
C PRO A 472 4.16 30.64 6.81
N VAL A 473 3.19 29.76 7.05
CA VAL A 473 1.76 30.14 7.05
C VAL A 473 1.40 31.02 8.24
N ARG A 474 1.82 30.66 9.47
CA ARG A 474 1.55 31.46 10.68
C ARG A 474 2.16 32.86 10.54
N GLU A 475 3.42 32.94 10.13
CA GLU A 475 4.07 34.24 9.91
C GLU A 475 3.38 35.06 8.82
N TRP A 476 2.89 34.42 7.76
CA TRP A 476 2.11 35.11 6.74
C TRP A 476 0.78 35.63 7.28
N LEU A 477 0.05 34.82 8.06
CA LEU A 477 -1.19 35.23 8.73
C LEU A 477 -0.96 36.39 9.71
N GLU A 478 0.12 36.34 10.50
CA GLU A 478 0.50 37.39 11.44
C GLU A 478 0.89 38.71 10.75
N ARG A 479 1.34 38.66 9.50
CA ARG A 479 1.70 39.84 8.68
C ARG A 479 0.53 40.41 7.88
N LEU A 480 -0.64 39.76 7.90
CA LEU A 480 -1.83 40.30 7.22
C LEU A 480 -2.26 41.64 7.86
N PRO A 481 -2.88 42.53 7.07
CA PRO A 481 -3.53 43.70 7.65
C PRO A 481 -4.66 43.25 8.61
N PRO A 482 -5.01 44.05 9.63
CA PRO A 482 -6.21 43.82 10.42
C PRO A 482 -7.44 43.71 9.51
N TRP A 483 -8.41 42.89 9.90
CA TRP A 483 -9.68 42.82 9.19
C TRP A 483 -10.33 44.20 9.08
N ASP A 484 -10.80 44.53 7.87
CA ASP A 484 -11.32 45.84 7.51
C ASP A 484 -12.81 46.03 7.87
N GLY A 485 -13.42 45.05 8.54
CA GLY A 485 -14.82 45.09 8.97
C GLY A 485 -15.83 44.76 7.87
N GLN A 486 -15.39 44.44 6.64
CA GLN A 486 -16.28 44.07 5.55
C GLN A 486 -16.44 42.54 5.47
N PRO A 487 -17.66 41.98 5.64
CA PRO A 487 -17.90 40.55 5.59
C PRO A 487 -17.90 40.06 4.13
N ARG A 488 -16.82 39.41 3.70
CA ARG A 488 -16.65 38.86 2.35
C ARG A 488 -16.82 37.34 2.34
N LEU A 489 -16.39 36.65 3.38
CA LEU A 489 -16.42 35.18 3.45
C LEU A 489 -17.83 34.57 3.32
N PRO A 490 -18.91 35.15 3.88
CA PRO A 490 -20.27 34.66 3.61
C PRO A 490 -20.62 34.66 2.12
N HIS A 491 -20.09 35.62 1.35
CA HIS A 491 -20.39 35.71 -0.07
C HIS A 491 -19.29 35.10 -0.96
N LEU A 492 -18.30 34.43 -0.37
CA LEU A 492 -17.19 33.85 -1.11
C LEU A 492 -17.67 32.83 -2.15
N LEU A 493 -18.46 31.83 -1.74
CA LEU A 493 -18.93 30.79 -2.66
C LEU A 493 -19.91 31.34 -3.71
N PRO A 494 -20.94 32.15 -3.35
CA PRO A 494 -21.81 32.76 -4.35
C PRO A 494 -21.05 33.66 -5.34
N THR A 495 -20.13 34.51 -4.85
CA THR A 495 -19.44 35.49 -5.68
C THR A 495 -18.41 34.84 -6.59
N VAL A 496 -17.56 33.96 -6.05
CA VAL A 496 -16.44 33.37 -6.79
C VAL A 496 -16.91 32.19 -7.64
N PHE A 497 -17.75 31.33 -7.06
CA PHE A 497 -18.12 30.06 -7.66
C PHE A 497 -19.52 30.05 -8.29
N GLY A 498 -20.31 31.11 -8.09
CA GLY A 498 -21.65 31.23 -8.66
C GLY A 498 -22.65 30.26 -8.05
N THR A 499 -22.46 29.87 -6.79
CA THR A 499 -23.38 28.98 -6.07
C THR A 499 -24.70 29.70 -5.77
N GLU A 500 -25.73 28.94 -5.40
CA GLU A 500 -26.90 29.55 -4.76
C GLU A 500 -26.47 30.32 -3.49
N ASP A 501 -27.10 31.46 -3.23
CA ASP A 501 -26.82 32.29 -2.05
C ASP A 501 -27.83 31.97 -0.95
N ASN A 502 -27.48 31.02 -0.09
CA ASN A 502 -28.31 30.55 1.02
C ASN A 502 -27.47 30.40 2.30
N ASP A 503 -28.10 30.15 3.44
CA ASP A 503 -27.41 30.09 4.73
C ASP A 503 -26.33 28.99 4.77
N TYR A 504 -26.52 27.89 4.03
CA TYR A 504 -25.54 26.82 3.92
C TYR A 504 -24.30 27.27 3.14
N THR A 505 -24.46 27.76 1.90
CA THR A 505 -23.32 28.20 1.08
C THR A 505 -22.57 29.37 1.72
N ARG A 506 -23.28 30.27 2.41
CA ARG A 506 -22.66 31.35 3.19
C ARG A 506 -21.79 30.82 4.31
N HIS A 507 -22.32 29.89 5.10
CA HIS A 507 -21.57 29.31 6.21
C HIS A 507 -20.37 28.48 5.71
N ILE A 508 -20.53 27.67 4.64
CA ILE A 508 -19.43 26.86 4.09
C ILE A 508 -18.28 27.73 3.58
N GLY A 509 -18.59 28.89 2.98
CA GLY A 509 -17.57 29.87 2.55
C GLY A 509 -16.69 30.36 3.70
N GLN A 510 -17.30 30.63 4.86
CA GLN A 510 -16.58 30.99 6.08
C GLN A 510 -15.81 29.80 6.66
N SER A 511 -16.49 28.65 6.80
CA SER A 511 -15.93 27.45 7.41
C SER A 511 -14.69 26.94 6.70
N LEU A 512 -14.62 27.03 5.36
CA LEU A 512 -13.46 26.59 4.59
C LEU A 512 -12.17 27.31 5.05
N LEU A 513 -12.17 28.64 5.14
CA LEU A 513 -10.96 29.37 5.54
C LEU A 513 -10.77 29.36 7.06
N VAL A 514 -11.84 29.48 7.86
CA VAL A 514 -11.71 29.51 9.33
C VAL A 514 -11.18 28.18 9.85
N SER A 515 -11.67 27.04 9.35
CA SER A 515 -11.12 25.72 9.72
C SER A 515 -9.68 25.53 9.26
N SER A 516 -9.29 26.12 8.13
CA SER A 516 -7.89 26.11 7.65
C SER A 516 -6.97 26.91 8.57
N VAL A 517 -7.39 28.13 8.99
CA VAL A 517 -6.66 28.90 10.00
C VAL A 517 -6.55 28.10 11.29
N ALA A 518 -7.64 27.48 11.74
CA ALA A 518 -7.63 26.67 12.96
C ALA A 518 -6.65 25.50 12.87
N ARG A 519 -6.53 24.81 11.73
CA ARG A 519 -5.58 23.72 11.51
C ARG A 519 -4.12 24.18 11.63
N VAL A 520 -3.81 25.38 11.15
CA VAL A 520 -2.46 25.97 11.22
C VAL A 520 -2.14 26.48 12.63
N MET A 521 -3.07 27.18 13.27
CA MET A 521 -2.89 27.79 14.59
C MET A 521 -2.97 26.78 15.73
N GLN A 522 -3.76 25.71 15.56
CA GLN A 522 -3.93 24.61 16.51
C GLN A 522 -3.80 23.26 15.78
N PRO A 523 -2.56 22.83 15.47
CA PRO A 523 -2.31 21.55 14.80
C PRO A 523 -3.02 20.39 15.48
N GLY A 524 -3.74 19.60 14.69
CA GLY A 524 -4.54 18.48 15.18
C GLY A 524 -5.88 18.85 15.82
N CYS A 525 -6.39 20.08 15.64
CA CYS A 525 -7.80 20.38 15.86
C CYS A 525 -8.70 19.47 14.99
N LYS A 526 -10.00 19.39 15.29
CA LYS A 526 -10.91 18.57 14.49
C LYS A 526 -11.51 19.38 13.34
N VAL A 527 -11.49 18.78 12.16
CA VAL A 527 -12.24 19.20 10.98
C VAL A 527 -12.80 17.90 10.42
N ASP A 528 -14.08 17.61 10.66
CA ASP A 528 -14.69 16.31 10.38
C ASP A 528 -15.32 16.25 8.97
N GLU A 529 -15.37 17.40 8.30
CA GLU A 529 -16.01 17.62 7.02
C GLU A 529 -15.02 18.14 5.96
N MET A 530 -15.35 17.87 4.69
CA MET A 530 -14.62 18.29 3.50
C MET A 530 -15.60 18.94 2.53
N VAL A 531 -15.29 20.15 2.08
CA VAL A 531 -16.04 20.82 1.01
C VAL A 531 -15.80 20.09 -0.30
N VAL A 532 -16.85 19.86 -1.09
CA VAL A 532 -16.74 19.24 -2.42
C VAL A 532 -17.30 20.19 -3.46
N LEU A 533 -16.43 20.75 -4.30
CA LEU A 533 -16.84 21.62 -5.41
C LEU A 533 -17.19 20.77 -6.62
N GLU A 534 -18.46 20.77 -7.00
CA GLU A 534 -18.97 20.05 -8.17
C GLU A 534 -19.41 21.02 -9.25
N GLY A 535 -19.19 20.68 -10.51
CA GLY A 535 -19.60 21.52 -11.63
C GLY A 535 -18.86 21.15 -12.91
N GLY A 536 -19.12 21.87 -13.98
CA GLY A 536 -18.50 21.61 -15.29
C GLY A 536 -16.97 21.51 -15.25
N GLN A 537 -16.42 20.70 -16.16
CA GLN A 537 -14.97 20.65 -16.37
C GLN A 537 -14.47 21.99 -16.93
N GLY A 538 -13.27 22.40 -16.55
CA GLY A 538 -12.63 23.60 -17.09
C GLY A 538 -13.15 24.92 -16.52
N LEU A 539 -14.00 24.91 -15.48
CA LEU A 539 -14.46 26.13 -14.82
C LEU A 539 -13.38 26.90 -14.05
N GLY A 540 -12.22 26.29 -13.77
CA GLY A 540 -11.15 26.90 -12.98
C GLY A 540 -11.21 26.63 -11.47
N LYS A 541 -11.95 25.59 -11.03
CA LYS A 541 -12.11 25.21 -9.62
C LYS A 541 -10.77 25.08 -8.88
N SER A 542 -9.91 24.19 -9.37
CA SER A 542 -8.59 23.92 -8.79
C SER A 542 -7.68 25.16 -8.85
N THR A 543 -7.75 25.96 -9.92
CA THR A 543 -7.02 27.24 -10.02
C THR A 543 -7.45 28.24 -8.95
N CYS A 544 -8.76 28.40 -8.71
CA CYS A 544 -9.26 29.27 -7.64
C CYS A 544 -8.81 28.79 -6.26
N ILE A 545 -8.84 27.48 -6.01
CA ILE A 545 -8.37 26.90 -4.73
C ILE A 545 -6.87 27.16 -4.55
N ALA A 546 -6.06 26.88 -5.58
CA ALA A 546 -4.62 27.09 -5.56
C ALA A 546 -4.26 28.57 -5.33
N GLU A 547 -4.99 29.50 -5.96
CA GLU A 547 -4.80 30.95 -5.77
C GLU A 547 -5.26 31.41 -4.38
N LEU A 548 -6.37 30.87 -3.87
CA LEU A 548 -6.91 31.22 -2.55
C LEU A 548 -5.96 30.81 -1.43
N PHE A 549 -5.45 29.59 -1.44
CA PHE A 549 -4.51 29.08 -0.43
C PHE A 549 -3.06 29.48 -0.71
N GLY A 550 -2.72 29.73 -1.97
CA GLY A 550 -1.36 29.96 -2.46
C GLY A 550 -0.72 28.68 -2.98
N PHE A 551 -0.09 28.76 -4.15
CA PHE A 551 0.54 27.62 -4.83
C PHE A 551 1.55 26.88 -3.95
N ASP A 552 2.28 27.58 -3.09
CA ASP A 552 3.29 26.97 -2.21
C ASP A 552 2.69 26.07 -1.11
N TRP A 553 1.40 26.24 -0.79
CA TRP A 553 0.71 25.51 0.29
C TRP A 553 -0.50 24.71 -0.19
N TYR A 554 -0.62 24.54 -1.50
CA TYR A 554 -1.68 23.79 -2.16
C TYR A 554 -1.12 22.49 -2.73
N LEU A 555 -1.79 21.37 -2.43
CA LEU A 555 -1.48 20.06 -3.01
C LEU A 555 -2.70 19.55 -3.79
N GLU A 556 -2.51 19.24 -5.07
CA GLU A 556 -3.48 18.51 -5.87
C GLU A 556 -3.11 17.01 -5.89
N THR A 557 -4.11 16.13 -5.71
CA THR A 557 -3.92 14.69 -5.83
C THR A 557 -5.17 14.00 -6.37
N SER A 558 -4.98 13.03 -7.26
CA SER A 558 -6.00 12.08 -7.68
C SER A 558 -5.82 10.71 -7.03
N GLU A 559 -4.89 10.59 -6.08
CA GLU A 559 -4.63 9.33 -5.38
C GLU A 559 -5.40 9.27 -4.06
N PRO A 560 -6.01 8.12 -3.71
CA PRO A 560 -6.69 7.97 -2.43
C PRO A 560 -5.68 7.87 -1.28
N PRO A 561 -6.05 8.30 -0.05
CA PRO A 561 -5.16 8.40 1.12
C PRO A 561 -4.86 7.04 1.78
N THR A 562 -4.37 6.09 0.99
CA THR A 562 -4.19 4.68 1.36
C THR A 562 -2.75 4.34 1.74
N THR A 563 -1.78 5.10 1.23
CA THR A 563 -0.36 4.83 1.39
C THR A 563 0.28 5.79 2.39
N LYS A 564 1.44 5.40 2.91
CA LYS A 564 2.28 6.29 3.72
C LYS A 564 2.74 7.52 2.92
N ASP A 565 3.07 7.33 1.65
CA ASP A 565 3.63 8.39 0.80
C ASP A 565 2.64 9.55 0.60
N PHE A 566 1.33 9.26 0.61
CA PHE A 566 0.29 10.29 0.64
C PHE A 566 0.48 11.25 1.83
N TYR A 567 0.64 10.71 3.04
CA TYR A 567 0.78 11.52 4.26
C TYR A 567 2.13 12.25 4.31
N VAL A 568 3.20 11.65 3.79
CA VAL A 568 4.51 12.32 3.65
C VAL A 568 4.43 13.49 2.67
N THR A 569 3.68 13.34 1.58
CA THR A 569 3.55 14.36 0.52
C THR A 569 2.67 15.53 0.98
N MET A 570 1.64 15.23 1.75
CA MET A 570 0.74 16.23 2.33
C MET A 570 1.43 17.20 3.29
N GLN A 571 2.50 16.78 3.97
CA GLN A 571 3.23 17.63 4.92
C GLN A 571 3.70 18.93 4.24
N GLY A 572 3.45 20.08 4.88
CA GLY A 572 3.79 21.39 4.33
C GLY A 572 2.72 22.04 3.44
N HIS A 573 1.51 21.49 3.37
CA HIS A 573 0.38 22.07 2.63
C HIS A 573 -0.79 22.40 3.56
N THR A 574 -1.47 23.53 3.33
CA THR A 574 -2.64 23.95 4.13
C THR A 574 -3.92 23.32 3.61
N VAL A 575 -3.94 22.98 2.32
CA VAL A 575 -5.08 22.35 1.66
C VAL A 575 -4.58 21.22 0.78
N VAL A 576 -5.32 20.11 0.81
CA VAL A 576 -5.16 18.99 -0.12
C VAL A 576 -6.44 18.86 -0.93
N GLU A 577 -6.34 19.14 -2.23
CA GLU A 577 -7.41 18.89 -3.18
C GLU A 577 -7.36 17.42 -3.63
N ILE A 578 -8.45 16.71 -3.38
CA ILE A 578 -8.69 15.36 -3.90
C ILE A 578 -9.54 15.51 -5.17
N GLY A 579 -8.88 15.46 -6.31
CA GLY A 579 -9.51 15.52 -7.63
C GLY A 579 -10.08 14.18 -8.07
N GLU A 580 -10.99 14.22 -9.05
CA GLU A 580 -11.57 13.04 -9.71
C GLU A 580 -12.23 12.02 -8.78
N MET A 581 -12.85 12.46 -7.68
CA MET A 581 -13.46 11.60 -6.67
C MET A 581 -14.48 10.59 -7.23
N GLN A 582 -15.10 10.87 -8.37
CA GLN A 582 -16.02 9.95 -9.04
C GLN A 582 -15.35 8.65 -9.53
N SER A 583 -14.03 8.64 -9.68
CA SER A 583 -13.25 7.45 -10.08
C SER A 583 -12.95 6.52 -8.91
N PHE A 584 -13.15 6.99 -7.67
CA PHE A 584 -12.76 6.27 -6.47
C PHE A 584 -13.70 5.11 -6.17
N SER A 585 -13.14 3.98 -5.77
CA SER A 585 -13.93 2.85 -5.30
C SER A 585 -14.59 3.15 -3.94
N LYS A 586 -15.58 2.35 -3.54
CA LYS A 586 -16.18 2.45 -2.20
C LYS A 586 -15.13 2.30 -1.09
N ALA A 587 -14.05 1.54 -1.32
CA ALA A 587 -12.96 1.39 -0.37
C ALA A 587 -12.13 2.68 -0.25
N ASP A 588 -11.83 3.31 -1.38
CA ASP A 588 -11.08 4.58 -1.45
C ASP A 588 -11.85 5.71 -0.77
N ILE A 589 -13.14 5.85 -1.05
CA ILE A 589 -14.02 6.82 -0.37
C ILE A 589 -14.05 6.59 1.14
N ASN A 590 -14.00 5.34 1.61
CA ASN A 590 -13.90 5.08 3.05
C ASN A 590 -12.54 5.51 3.63
N GLN A 591 -11.45 5.39 2.87
CA GLN A 591 -10.14 5.90 3.28
C GLN A 591 -10.13 7.43 3.32
N VAL A 592 -10.78 8.10 2.37
CA VAL A 592 -10.98 9.57 2.41
C VAL A 592 -11.74 9.98 3.66
N LYS A 593 -12.86 9.32 3.99
CA LYS A 593 -13.62 9.59 5.23
C LYS A 593 -12.76 9.42 6.48
N MET A 594 -11.93 8.38 6.52
CA MET A 594 -11.00 8.15 7.63
C MET A 594 -9.94 9.24 7.68
N ALA A 595 -9.40 9.62 6.52
CA ALA A 595 -8.41 10.69 6.39
C ALA A 595 -8.98 11.98 6.94
N ILE A 596 -10.12 12.49 6.46
CA ILE A 596 -10.72 13.77 6.92
C ILE A 596 -10.72 13.90 8.46
N THR A 597 -11.25 12.88 9.16
CA THR A 597 -11.44 12.91 10.62
C THR A 597 -10.16 12.74 11.47
N ARG A 598 -9.02 12.41 10.85
CA ARG A 598 -7.76 12.25 11.59
C ARG A 598 -7.25 13.60 12.12
N ARG A 599 -6.67 13.53 13.31
CA ARG A 599 -6.05 14.68 14.01
C ARG A 599 -4.52 14.64 13.97
N ASP A 600 -3.96 13.46 13.79
CA ASP A 600 -2.53 13.18 13.89
C ASP A 600 -2.17 12.10 12.89
N ASP A 601 -1.14 12.37 12.10
CA ASP A 601 -0.57 11.47 11.11
C ASP A 601 0.71 10.87 11.65
N LYS A 602 0.72 9.54 11.81
CA LYS A 602 1.87 8.81 12.34
C LYS A 602 2.59 8.13 11.20
N TYR A 603 3.76 8.65 10.83
CA TYR A 603 4.62 8.05 9.83
C TYR A 603 6.09 8.30 10.17
N ARG A 604 6.99 7.60 9.49
CA ARG A 604 8.44 7.80 9.58
C ARG A 604 8.89 8.52 8.32
N ALA A 605 9.41 9.74 8.37
CA ALA A 605 9.88 10.37 7.14
C ALA A 605 11.01 9.53 6.50
N PRO A 606 11.22 9.62 5.18
CA PRO A 606 12.43 9.07 4.58
C PRO A 606 13.66 9.56 5.37
N TYR A 607 14.57 8.66 5.75
CA TYR A 607 15.80 8.93 6.52
C TYR A 607 15.66 9.18 8.03
N GLU A 608 14.44 9.24 8.56
CA GLU A 608 14.23 9.22 10.01
C GLU A 608 14.39 7.81 10.59
N ARG A 609 14.96 7.75 11.80
CA ARG A 609 15.19 6.50 12.53
C ARG A 609 13.92 5.98 13.21
N HIS A 610 12.99 6.87 13.55
CA HIS A 610 11.78 6.56 14.30
C HIS A 610 10.55 7.12 13.59
N GLY A 611 9.39 6.50 13.80
CA GLY A 611 8.13 7.10 13.36
C GLY A 611 7.77 8.24 14.30
N GLU A 612 7.39 9.38 13.73
CA GLU A 612 7.00 10.58 14.46
C GLU A 612 5.50 10.84 14.34
N SER A 613 5.00 11.67 15.25
CA SER A 613 3.62 12.14 15.27
C SER A 613 3.60 13.51 14.60
N HIS A 614 2.77 13.65 13.58
CA HIS A 614 2.57 14.90 12.85
C HIS A 614 1.12 15.36 13.03
N PRO A 615 0.86 16.22 14.04
CA PRO A 615 -0.45 16.82 14.25
C PRO A 615 -0.88 17.57 12.98
N ARG A 616 -2.09 17.29 12.50
CA ARG A 616 -2.48 17.73 11.16
C ARG A 616 -2.77 19.22 11.07
N GLN A 617 -2.15 19.83 10.07
CA GLN A 617 -2.22 21.28 9.79
C GLN A 617 -2.91 21.63 8.46
N CYS A 618 -3.50 20.64 7.78
CA CYS A 618 -4.22 20.83 6.52
C CYS A 618 -5.72 20.54 6.63
N VAL A 619 -6.48 21.08 5.69
CA VAL A 619 -7.86 20.67 5.37
C VAL A 619 -7.88 19.91 4.04
N PHE A 620 -8.97 19.18 3.78
CA PHE A 620 -9.21 18.55 2.49
C PHE A 620 -10.29 19.33 1.74
N ILE A 621 -10.20 19.32 0.42
CA ILE A 621 -11.25 19.78 -0.50
C ILE A 621 -11.40 18.76 -1.62
N GLY A 622 -12.62 18.44 -2.01
CA GLY A 622 -12.90 17.57 -3.14
C GLY A 622 -13.25 18.38 -4.37
N THR A 623 -12.86 17.92 -5.55
CA THR A 623 -13.39 18.43 -6.82
C THR A 623 -13.92 17.31 -7.67
N THR A 624 -15.09 17.53 -8.29
CA THR A 624 -15.71 16.56 -9.18
C THR A 624 -16.49 17.22 -10.30
N ASN A 625 -16.72 16.45 -11.36
CA ASN A 625 -17.59 16.81 -12.48
C ASN A 625 -18.87 15.96 -12.50
N ALA A 626 -19.02 15.01 -11.58
CA ALA A 626 -20.22 14.19 -11.46
C ALA A 626 -21.29 14.92 -10.65
N ASP A 627 -22.55 14.71 -11.03
CA ASP A 627 -23.74 15.16 -10.31
C ASP A 627 -24.15 14.20 -9.19
N THR A 628 -23.70 12.94 -9.25
CA THR A 628 -23.92 11.92 -8.23
C THR A 628 -22.61 11.17 -7.96
N TYR A 629 -22.19 11.11 -6.70
CA TYR A 629 -20.92 10.50 -6.29
C TYR A 629 -20.90 9.98 -4.84
N LEU A 630 -21.96 10.23 -4.06
CA LEU A 630 -22.07 9.75 -2.69
C LEU A 630 -22.77 8.39 -2.67
N SER A 631 -22.05 7.33 -2.28
CA SER A 631 -22.60 5.96 -2.29
C SER A 631 -22.82 5.36 -0.90
N ASP A 632 -22.53 6.11 0.17
CA ASP A 632 -22.70 5.65 1.55
C ASP A 632 -23.50 6.68 2.35
N PRO A 633 -24.77 6.36 2.68
CA PRO A 633 -25.67 7.30 3.36
C PRO A 633 -25.22 7.60 4.79
N THR A 634 -24.50 6.70 5.45
CA THR A 634 -24.02 6.93 6.83
C THR A 634 -22.74 7.75 6.90
N GLY A 635 -22.00 7.78 5.79
CA GLY A 635 -20.71 8.47 5.67
C GLY A 635 -20.78 9.81 4.96
N ALA A 636 -21.89 10.11 4.26
CA ALA A 636 -22.09 11.30 3.45
C ALA A 636 -21.89 12.61 4.21
N ARG A 637 -22.19 12.65 5.52
CA ARG A 637 -22.03 13.85 6.37
C ARG A 637 -20.65 14.50 6.34
N ARG A 638 -19.59 13.76 5.95
CA ARG A 638 -18.21 14.26 5.86
C ARG A 638 -17.93 15.01 4.57
N PHE A 639 -18.84 14.96 3.61
CA PHE A 639 -18.76 15.67 2.34
C PHE A 639 -19.81 16.78 2.38
N LEU A 640 -19.40 18.00 2.06
CA LEU A 640 -20.27 19.17 1.99
C LEU A 640 -20.33 19.58 0.52
N PRO A 641 -21.30 19.05 -0.26
CA PRO A 641 -21.43 19.37 -1.68
C PRO A 641 -21.73 20.84 -1.88
N VAL A 642 -21.11 21.43 -2.91
CA VAL A 642 -21.34 22.80 -3.34
C VAL A 642 -21.32 22.81 -4.86
N LEU A 643 -22.50 23.00 -5.46
CA LEU A 643 -22.65 23.15 -6.91
C LEU A 643 -22.15 24.51 -7.37
N VAL A 644 -21.15 24.50 -8.25
CA VAL A 644 -20.50 25.68 -8.79
C VAL A 644 -20.80 25.85 -10.27
N HIS A 645 -20.98 27.09 -10.70
CA HIS A 645 -21.30 27.45 -12.09
C HIS A 645 -20.22 28.29 -12.76
N LYS A 646 -19.28 28.84 -11.99
CA LYS A 646 -18.12 29.59 -12.48
C LYS A 646 -16.94 29.44 -11.51
N ALA A 647 -15.79 30.02 -11.85
CA ALA A 647 -14.72 30.26 -10.89
C ALA A 647 -14.02 31.59 -11.22
N ASP A 648 -14.14 32.57 -10.34
CA ASP A 648 -13.58 33.91 -10.50
C ASP A 648 -12.20 34.01 -9.82
N VAL A 649 -11.16 33.65 -10.56
CA VAL A 649 -9.77 33.68 -10.07
C VAL A 649 -9.32 35.12 -9.77
N GLU A 650 -9.83 36.10 -10.52
CA GLU A 650 -9.39 37.49 -10.38
C GLU A 650 -9.92 38.12 -9.09
N TYR A 651 -11.16 37.79 -8.70
CA TYR A 651 -11.68 38.15 -7.39
C TYR A 651 -10.78 37.63 -6.25
N ILE A 652 -10.34 36.37 -6.34
CA ILE A 652 -9.43 35.78 -5.36
C ILE A 652 -8.11 36.55 -5.31
N ARG A 653 -7.48 36.82 -6.47
CA ARG A 653 -6.23 37.58 -6.53
C ARG A 653 -6.36 38.97 -5.91
N GLN A 654 -7.47 39.64 -6.17
CA GLN A 654 -7.74 40.98 -5.66
C GLN A 654 -7.92 40.99 -4.13
N TRP A 655 -8.65 40.02 -3.57
CA TRP A 655 -9.14 40.07 -2.18
C TRP A 655 -8.52 39.01 -1.25
N ARG A 656 -7.53 38.24 -1.72
CA ARG A 656 -6.95 37.12 -0.95
C ARG A 656 -6.55 37.52 0.47
N LYS A 657 -5.86 38.66 0.63
CA LYS A 657 -5.36 39.09 1.94
C LYS A 657 -6.51 39.43 2.88
N GLU A 658 -7.52 40.11 2.37
CA GLU A 658 -8.70 40.55 3.11
C GLU A 658 -9.57 39.35 3.51
N LEU A 659 -9.73 38.34 2.63
CA LEU A 659 -10.43 37.09 2.92
C LEU A 659 -9.77 36.32 4.06
N TRP A 660 -8.43 36.20 4.04
CA TRP A 660 -7.70 35.53 5.11
C TRP A 660 -7.63 36.37 6.40
N ALA A 661 -7.61 37.69 6.31
CA ALA A 661 -7.69 38.58 7.47
C ALA A 661 -9.06 38.44 8.18
N GLU A 662 -10.15 38.36 7.41
CA GLU A 662 -11.48 38.05 7.93
C GLU A 662 -11.52 36.65 8.57
N ALA A 663 -10.95 35.63 7.92
CA ALA A 663 -10.90 34.27 8.46
C ALA A 663 -10.14 34.20 9.79
N LEU A 664 -9.00 34.90 9.89
CA LEU A 664 -8.23 35.00 11.11
C LEU A 664 -9.01 35.73 12.21
N HIS A 665 -9.68 36.83 11.88
CA HIS A 665 -10.55 37.53 12.82
C HIS A 665 -11.65 36.60 13.36
N LEU A 666 -12.40 35.95 12.47
CA LEU A 666 -13.47 35.02 12.83
C LEU A 666 -12.97 33.89 13.73
N TYR A 667 -11.81 33.29 13.41
CA TYR A 667 -11.16 32.29 14.25
C TYR A 667 -10.86 32.83 15.66
N THR A 668 -10.25 34.02 15.76
CA THR A 668 -9.91 34.62 17.06
C THR A 668 -11.14 35.02 17.88
N THR A 669 -12.26 35.33 17.23
CA THR A 669 -13.55 35.62 17.89
C THR A 669 -14.39 34.38 18.20
N GLY A 670 -13.90 33.17 17.87
CA GLY A 670 -14.57 31.92 18.22
C GLY A 670 -15.68 31.47 17.27
N PHE A 671 -15.61 31.82 15.98
CA PHE A 671 -16.53 31.32 14.96
C PHE A 671 -16.54 29.78 14.92
N GLN A 672 -17.74 29.19 14.96
CA GLN A 672 -17.94 27.75 14.98
C GLN A 672 -18.11 27.21 13.56
N TRP A 673 -17.01 26.85 12.90
CA TRP A 673 -17.03 26.37 11.51
C TRP A 673 -17.79 25.05 11.30
N TRP A 674 -18.08 24.31 12.37
CA TRP A 674 -18.83 23.05 12.35
C TRP A 674 -20.34 23.25 12.53
N ASP A 675 -20.82 24.46 12.83
CA ASP A 675 -22.23 24.77 13.13
C ASP A 675 -22.98 25.31 11.90
N TYR A 676 -22.87 24.58 10.79
CA TYR A 676 -23.57 24.90 9.54
C TYR A 676 -25.02 24.36 9.54
N PRO A 677 -25.92 24.90 8.69
CA PRO A 677 -27.29 24.40 8.56
C PRO A 677 -27.36 22.93 8.13
N GLN A 678 -27.49 22.02 9.10
CA GLN A 678 -27.41 20.57 8.89
C GLN A 678 -28.54 20.02 8.01
N ASP A 679 -29.73 20.63 8.06
CA ASP A 679 -30.87 20.16 7.27
C ASP A 679 -30.65 20.42 5.78
N ILE A 680 -30.23 21.64 5.40
CA ILE A 680 -29.86 21.97 4.02
C ILE A 680 -28.66 21.12 3.56
N ALA A 681 -27.66 20.94 4.42
CA ALA A 681 -26.51 20.09 4.08
C ALA A 681 -26.91 18.63 3.78
N ARG A 682 -27.90 18.09 4.49
CA ARG A 682 -28.45 16.75 4.21
C ARG A 682 -29.20 16.72 2.88
N GLU A 683 -30.00 17.73 2.58
CA GLU A 683 -30.68 17.85 1.29
C GLU A 683 -29.67 17.88 0.14
N GLU A 684 -28.61 18.68 0.27
CA GLU A 684 -27.52 18.74 -0.71
C GLU A 684 -26.81 17.38 -0.85
N GLN A 685 -26.53 16.67 0.27
CA GLN A 685 -25.92 15.34 0.25
C GLN A 685 -26.82 14.28 -0.38
N ASP A 686 -28.11 14.28 -0.06
CA ASP A 686 -29.08 13.32 -0.57
C ASP A 686 -29.29 13.50 -2.08
N ALA A 687 -29.27 14.74 -2.57
CA ALA A 687 -29.35 15.04 -4.00
C ALA A 687 -28.16 14.49 -4.83
N ARG A 688 -26.97 14.27 -4.23
CA ARG A 688 -25.80 13.65 -4.89
C ARG A 688 -25.65 12.16 -4.60
N TYR A 689 -26.63 11.57 -3.93
CA TYR A 689 -26.60 10.16 -3.61
C TYR A 689 -26.73 9.31 -4.88
N VAL A 690 -25.84 8.34 -5.03
CA VAL A 690 -25.94 7.30 -6.06
C VAL A 690 -26.98 6.30 -5.59
N GLU A 691 -28.20 6.42 -6.11
CA GLU A 691 -29.32 5.55 -5.74
C GLU A 691 -29.01 4.08 -5.99
N ASP A 692 -29.45 3.23 -5.04
CA ASP A 692 -29.32 1.80 -5.21
C ASP A 692 -30.41 1.29 -6.15
N PRO A 693 -30.11 0.50 -7.19
CA PRO A 693 -31.13 -0.05 -8.10
C PRO A 693 -32.24 -0.86 -7.42
N TRP A 694 -32.05 -1.33 -6.18
CA TRP A 694 -33.06 -2.06 -5.43
C TRP A 694 -33.98 -1.16 -4.63
N GLU A 695 -33.62 0.10 -4.47
CA GLU A 695 -34.28 1.02 -3.58
C GLU A 695 -35.71 1.32 -4.02
N GLU A 696 -35.91 1.67 -5.29
CA GLU A 696 -37.25 1.91 -5.86
C GLU A 696 -38.18 0.70 -5.66
N ILE A 697 -37.67 -0.52 -5.93
CA ILE A 697 -38.43 -1.77 -5.76
C ILE A 697 -38.82 -1.98 -4.30
N ILE A 698 -37.89 -1.67 -3.38
CA ILE A 698 -38.15 -1.76 -1.94
C ILE A 698 -39.17 -0.70 -1.52
N ILE A 699 -39.05 0.55 -1.95
CA ILE A 699 -40.01 1.64 -1.65
C ILE A 699 -41.41 1.24 -2.11
N ASN A 700 -41.55 0.79 -3.37
CA ASN A 700 -42.84 0.36 -3.91
C ASN A 700 -43.46 -0.78 -3.09
N TYR A 701 -42.65 -1.73 -2.63
CA TYR A 701 -43.14 -2.78 -1.74
C TYR A 701 -43.54 -2.25 -0.36
N LEU A 702 -42.75 -1.34 0.20
CA LEU A 702 -43.02 -0.75 1.52
C LEU A 702 -44.28 0.11 1.50
N GLU A 703 -44.56 0.84 0.43
CA GLU A 703 -45.73 1.70 0.30
C GLU A 703 -47.00 0.98 -0.21
N GLY A 704 -46.95 -0.35 -0.37
CA GLY A 704 -48.13 -1.10 -0.82
C GLY A 704 -48.39 -0.98 -2.32
N GLN A 705 -47.42 -0.51 -3.11
CA GLN A 705 -47.53 -0.22 -4.55
C GLN A 705 -46.93 -1.32 -5.46
N ALA A 706 -46.21 -2.31 -4.89
CA ALA A 706 -45.76 -3.49 -5.64
C ALA A 706 -46.94 -4.38 -6.12
N PRO A 707 -46.75 -5.28 -7.10
CA PRO A 707 -47.80 -6.21 -7.54
C PRO A 707 -48.38 -7.04 -6.39
N GLN A 708 -49.71 -7.27 -6.40
CA GLN A 708 -50.41 -7.98 -5.30
C GLN A 708 -49.80 -9.34 -4.96
N ALA A 709 -49.29 -10.06 -5.98
CA ALA A 709 -48.65 -11.37 -5.82
C ALA A 709 -47.37 -11.36 -4.96
N HIS A 710 -46.78 -10.18 -4.72
CA HIS A 710 -45.59 -10.03 -3.89
C HIS A 710 -45.93 -9.95 -2.40
N TYR A 711 -47.17 -9.66 -2.04
CA TYR A 711 -47.61 -9.59 -0.65
C TYR A 711 -48.11 -10.96 -0.16
N PRO A 712 -47.89 -11.30 1.12
CA PRO A 712 -48.58 -12.41 1.75
C PRO A 712 -50.10 -12.21 1.72
N ASP A 713 -50.86 -13.31 1.65
CA ASP A 713 -52.32 -13.27 1.65
C ASP A 713 -52.86 -12.47 2.86
N GLY A 714 -53.75 -11.52 2.58
CA GLY A 714 -54.39 -10.65 3.58
C GLY A 714 -53.59 -9.40 3.96
N LEU A 715 -52.39 -9.16 3.42
CA LEU A 715 -51.68 -7.89 3.58
C LEU A 715 -52.09 -6.90 2.48
N TRP A 716 -52.50 -5.69 2.86
CA TRP A 716 -52.91 -4.63 1.94
C TRP A 716 -52.45 -3.26 2.43
N GLY A 717 -51.91 -2.44 1.52
CA GLY A 717 -51.45 -1.09 1.82
C GLY A 717 -50.04 -1.01 2.43
N PRO A 718 -49.67 0.16 3.00
CA PRO A 718 -48.32 0.44 3.47
C PRO A 718 -47.86 -0.47 4.62
N ILE A 719 -46.62 -0.93 4.57
CA ILE A 719 -46.00 -1.80 5.57
C ILE A 719 -45.42 -0.96 6.70
N ASN A 720 -45.69 -1.35 7.95
CA ASN A 720 -45.16 -0.68 9.15
C ASN A 720 -44.01 -1.45 9.82
N GLU A 721 -43.90 -2.75 9.55
CA GLU A 721 -42.87 -3.62 10.12
C GLU A 721 -42.38 -4.60 9.05
N VAL A 722 -41.06 -4.63 8.82
CA VAL A 722 -40.47 -5.50 7.79
C VAL A 722 -39.15 -6.12 8.26
N THR A 723 -38.72 -7.22 7.65
CA THR A 723 -37.37 -7.76 7.85
C THR A 723 -36.58 -7.69 6.55
N THR A 724 -35.26 -7.65 6.63
CA THR A 724 -34.39 -7.74 5.43
C THR A 724 -34.70 -8.99 4.62
N MET A 725 -35.03 -10.10 5.28
CA MET A 725 -35.39 -11.32 4.58
C MET A 725 -36.73 -11.25 3.85
N THR A 726 -37.71 -10.55 4.43
CA THR A 726 -38.99 -10.31 3.75
C THR A 726 -38.75 -9.50 2.47
N LEU A 727 -37.95 -8.44 2.52
CA LEU A 727 -37.67 -7.62 1.34
C LEU A 727 -36.89 -8.38 0.27
N LEU A 728 -35.87 -9.15 0.66
CA LEU A 728 -35.14 -9.99 -0.30
C LEU A 728 -36.05 -11.00 -0.99
N LYS A 729 -36.95 -11.65 -0.25
CA LYS A 729 -37.85 -12.67 -0.79
C LYS A 729 -39.01 -12.08 -1.58
N ASN A 730 -39.69 -11.09 -1.03
CA ASN A 730 -41.00 -10.64 -1.51
C ASN A 730 -40.90 -9.38 -2.36
N ALA A 731 -40.08 -8.40 -1.97
CA ALA A 731 -39.91 -7.19 -2.76
C ALA A 731 -39.01 -7.48 -3.98
N LEU A 732 -37.84 -8.08 -3.73
CA LEU A 732 -36.80 -8.31 -4.74
C LEU A 732 -36.92 -9.66 -5.45
N GLN A 733 -37.87 -10.53 -5.05
CA GLN A 733 -38.11 -11.84 -5.64
C GLN A 733 -36.81 -12.68 -5.79
N MET A 734 -35.91 -12.55 -4.80
CA MET A 734 -34.61 -13.20 -4.86
C MET A 734 -34.75 -14.69 -4.55
N ASP A 735 -33.93 -15.52 -5.19
CA ASP A 735 -33.81 -16.93 -4.85
C ASP A 735 -33.15 -17.09 -3.47
N ILE A 736 -33.66 -18.00 -2.62
CA ILE A 736 -33.13 -18.32 -1.28
C ILE A 736 -31.62 -18.58 -1.32
N ALA A 737 -31.11 -19.24 -2.37
CA ALA A 737 -29.68 -19.54 -2.51
C ALA A 737 -28.79 -18.31 -2.77
N LYS A 738 -29.39 -17.16 -3.10
CA LYS A 738 -28.71 -15.87 -3.31
C LYS A 738 -28.89 -14.88 -2.15
N MET A 739 -29.72 -15.22 -1.15
CA MET A 739 -30.03 -14.35 0.00
C MET A 739 -28.91 -14.37 1.06
N ASN A 740 -27.70 -13.99 0.67
CA ASN A 740 -26.52 -14.13 1.51
C ASN A 740 -26.34 -12.88 2.40
N LYS A 741 -25.32 -12.90 3.27
CA LYS A 741 -25.04 -11.78 4.19
C LYS A 741 -24.82 -10.43 3.46
N PRO A 742 -24.11 -10.34 2.32
CA PRO A 742 -23.97 -9.10 1.56
C PRO A 742 -25.30 -8.49 1.11
N GLU A 743 -26.21 -9.30 0.58
CA GLU A 743 -27.53 -8.86 0.09
C GLU A 743 -28.40 -8.38 1.25
N GLN A 744 -28.36 -9.08 2.39
CA GLN A 744 -29.02 -8.64 3.62
C GLN A 744 -28.46 -7.32 4.15
N ARG A 745 -27.13 -7.10 4.04
CA ARG A 745 -26.50 -5.82 4.43
C ARG A 745 -26.92 -4.69 3.50
N ARG A 746 -26.99 -4.94 2.19
CA ARG A 746 -27.44 -3.97 1.18
C ARG A 746 -28.87 -3.50 1.46
N VAL A 747 -29.81 -4.42 1.66
CA VAL A 747 -31.20 -4.07 2.05
C VAL A 747 -31.24 -3.32 3.38
N ALA A 748 -30.40 -3.70 4.35
CA ALA A 748 -30.30 -2.99 5.62
C ALA A 748 -29.69 -1.58 5.49
N GLU A 749 -28.87 -1.30 4.48
CA GLU A 749 -28.35 0.03 4.15
C GLU A 749 -29.46 0.91 3.56
N ILE A 750 -30.22 0.37 2.59
CA ILE A 750 -31.38 1.04 1.99
C ILE A 750 -32.42 1.40 3.07
N LEU A 751 -32.80 0.46 3.93
CA LEU A 751 -33.75 0.72 5.01
C LEU A 751 -33.28 1.82 5.96
N ARG A 752 -31.99 1.84 6.32
CA ARG A 752 -31.42 2.90 7.18
C ARG A 752 -31.47 4.26 6.49
N ARG A 753 -31.21 4.32 5.18
CA ARG A 753 -31.31 5.56 4.38
C ARG A 753 -32.73 6.10 4.38
N LEU A 754 -33.72 5.22 4.16
CA LEU A 754 -35.15 5.54 4.19
C LEU A 754 -35.67 5.87 5.61
N GLY A 755 -34.80 6.00 6.61
CA GLY A 755 -35.16 6.33 7.99
C GLY A 755 -35.74 5.18 8.81
N TRP A 756 -35.82 3.95 8.28
CA TRP A 756 -36.42 2.83 8.99
C TRP A 756 -35.59 2.40 10.19
N LEU A 757 -36.25 2.27 11.34
CA LEU A 757 -35.61 2.05 12.63
C LEU A 757 -35.44 0.57 12.93
N LYS A 758 -34.22 0.15 13.26
CA LYS A 758 -33.92 -1.25 13.56
C LYS A 758 -34.40 -1.61 14.97
N SER A 759 -35.43 -2.43 15.07
CA SER A 759 -36.01 -2.85 16.36
C SER A 759 -35.19 -3.94 17.06
N ARG A 760 -35.47 -4.14 18.35
CA ARG A 760 -34.90 -5.25 19.14
C ARG A 760 -35.35 -6.59 18.58
N GLN A 761 -34.55 -7.62 18.83
CA GLN A 761 -34.92 -8.97 18.44
C GLN A 761 -36.14 -9.43 19.25
N LYS A 762 -37.20 -9.87 18.58
CA LYS A 762 -38.42 -10.39 19.20
C LYS A 762 -38.74 -11.79 18.69
N ARG A 763 -39.43 -12.57 19.53
CA ARG A 763 -39.94 -13.90 19.16
C ARG A 763 -41.28 -13.73 18.46
N VAL A 764 -41.49 -14.42 17.35
CA VAL A 764 -42.78 -14.41 16.66
C VAL A 764 -43.79 -15.22 17.50
N PRO A 765 -44.95 -14.65 17.89
CA PRO A 765 -45.95 -15.35 18.67
C PRO A 765 -46.32 -16.71 18.06
N GLY A 766 -46.44 -17.74 18.91
CA GLY A 766 -46.78 -19.09 18.45
C GLY A 766 -45.68 -19.87 17.72
N THR A 767 -44.45 -19.34 17.60
CA THR A 767 -43.34 -20.05 16.92
C THR A 767 -42.02 -20.01 17.71
N LEU A 768 -41.05 -20.84 17.34
CA LEU A 768 -39.65 -20.76 17.85
C LEU A 768 -38.82 -19.68 17.12
N LYS A 769 -39.38 -19.04 16.08
CA LYS A 769 -38.65 -18.11 15.21
C LYS A 769 -38.40 -16.79 15.93
N ARG A 770 -37.16 -16.30 15.89
CA ARG A 770 -36.77 -14.95 16.33
C ARG A 770 -36.50 -14.08 15.12
N ILE A 771 -37.06 -12.88 15.10
CA ILE A 771 -36.86 -11.89 14.04
C ILE A 771 -36.30 -10.59 14.64
N ARG A 772 -35.62 -9.81 13.81
CA ARG A 772 -35.17 -8.47 14.16
C ARG A 772 -35.68 -7.51 13.07
N PRO A 773 -36.90 -6.97 13.22
CA PRO A 773 -37.53 -6.19 12.18
C PRO A 773 -37.03 -4.74 12.17
N TYR A 774 -37.36 -4.04 11.09
CA TYR A 774 -37.28 -2.61 10.94
C TYR A 774 -38.69 -2.03 11.00
N LEU A 775 -38.84 -0.87 11.64
CA LEU A 775 -40.10 -0.16 11.83
C LEU A 775 -40.11 1.11 10.98
N ARG A 776 -41.28 1.43 10.42
CA ARG A 776 -41.52 2.68 9.70
C ARG A 776 -41.31 3.87 10.66
N PRO A 777 -40.69 4.98 10.23
CA PRO A 777 -40.41 6.14 11.09
C PRO A 777 -41.62 6.66 11.89
N GLU A 778 -42.82 6.59 11.32
CA GLU A 778 -44.06 7.09 11.94
C GLU A 778 -44.70 6.13 12.95
N ALA A 779 -44.34 4.83 12.91
CA ALA A 779 -45.00 3.79 13.70
C ALA A 779 -44.58 3.76 15.19
N GLU A 780 -43.47 4.41 15.56
CA GLU A 780 -43.01 4.47 16.96
C GLU A 780 -43.84 5.43 17.82
N ARG A 781 -44.43 6.49 17.25
CA ARG A 781 -45.27 7.45 17.99
C ARG A 781 -46.57 6.84 18.54
N SER A 782 -46.98 5.68 18.01
CA SER A 782 -48.20 4.96 18.42
C SER A 782 -47.94 3.84 19.43
N ALA A 783 -46.67 3.57 19.75
CA ALA A 783 -46.24 2.45 20.57
C ALA A 783 -45.48 2.86 21.85
N ALA A 784 -45.37 4.18 22.11
CA ALA A 784 -44.80 4.76 23.32
C ALA A 784 -45.88 5.17 24.32
#